data_AF-A0A940SQ99-F1
#
_entry.id   AF-A0A940SQ99-F1
#
_cell.length_a   1.000
_cell.length_b   1.000
_cell.length_c   1.000
_cell.angle_alpha   90.00
_cell.angle_beta   90.00
_cell.angle_gamma   90.00
#
_symmetry.space_group_name_H-M   'P 1'
#
loop_
_entity.id
_entity.type
_entity.pdbx_description
1 polymer ?
#
loop_
_entity_poly.entity_id
_entity_poly.type
_entity_poly.pdbx_seq_one_letter_code
_entity_poly.pdbx_strand_id
1 'polypeptide(L)'
;MKAKWLAALLAAVGLAAAIPALPAGAALHAGSVQTAADSGVIMKAGDSAPVTGMFPAQFDLREKGLVTSVKNQGSYGMCWCFASLSALEGTLLPEYPDIDLSEWGQAYYTYSDVFGFSDPEMTEARDILKSGGNGYMLAPILTRWIGPVLEKAYPFGDYAVLQPDLPAETLQALSVCHVSDFCFLEYDTKADDFASQINAIKQAVYDGNAVTFNYLNRSSAYTSSKDAFYDDGSVEANSYHAVSIVGWDDDFPASRFKDDPGRNGAWLMQNSWGTGWGDNGYFWMSYATKGVVESYYLKQEPVQRHNGMIMYDDFGMWTSFSEEETDEQMYCANVFTAEEDTYITSVMVCSGDADDYEITVYKDLFTGRIPDSGQEYGSASGKFDCAGYHTVDLEKPVHLKAGEKFSIVAKLSGKPGQHLACEAYMKITAEQPNGEVKVNETMVTEERLLESLTPGQSYYSTDGNRWHDMYDEETINETYTTGDISYKSYARVGNICLRALTQQAGTVVVSNYSSSIPAGTEIALEVVGADAIEYTINYGESFIYTEPFVITEDATVRAYACMLETNADGEVFPDKYYDVCTQHYSIQKAKISSMLETGSGEYLEFGQLDPHTYTAVWTKSTADFMPITTGQITCDAAEFSSGRITQADNTRGGLELHVSGEGLEDTLYVIYFTEDYMGDVDLDGAVNASDAAQVLIYAAAAGADQLTPETMPNAAWMERADWNGSRDVNASDAAGILIEAAERGVAS
;
A
#
# COMPACT_ATOMS: atom_id res chain seq x y z
N MET A 1 11.46 -35.14 -9.33
CA MET A 1 11.57 -34.05 -8.34
C MET A 1 13.03 -33.65 -8.10
N LYS A 2 13.92 -34.51 -7.59
CA LYS A 2 15.34 -34.14 -7.28
C LYS A 2 16.18 -33.56 -8.43
N ALA A 3 16.11 -34.16 -9.63
CA ALA A 3 16.77 -33.60 -10.82
C ALA A 3 16.06 -32.37 -11.44
N LYS A 4 14.86 -32.03 -10.96
CA LYS A 4 13.92 -31.07 -11.57
C LYS A 4 14.04 -29.67 -10.97
N TRP A 5 14.28 -29.58 -9.66
CA TRP A 5 14.66 -28.35 -8.97
C TRP A 5 16.10 -27.94 -9.24
N LEU A 6 16.96 -28.93 -9.50
CA LEU A 6 18.35 -28.71 -9.87
C LEU A 6 18.45 -27.82 -11.12
N ALA A 7 17.51 -27.85 -12.06
CA ALA A 7 17.57 -27.01 -13.26
C ALA A 7 17.17 -25.54 -12.98
N ALA A 8 16.19 -25.28 -12.11
CA ALA A 8 15.88 -23.95 -11.57
C ALA A 8 17.04 -23.37 -10.75
N LEU A 9 17.63 -24.19 -9.87
CA LEU A 9 18.81 -23.86 -9.07
C LEU A 9 20.09 -23.71 -9.91
N LEU A 10 20.22 -24.49 -10.99
CA LEU A 10 21.31 -24.39 -11.96
C LEU A 10 21.09 -23.24 -12.94
N ALA A 11 19.86 -22.79 -13.21
CA ALA A 11 19.58 -21.55 -13.94
C ALA A 11 20.00 -20.35 -13.09
N ALA A 12 19.76 -20.43 -11.77
CA ALA A 12 20.26 -19.48 -10.79
C ALA A 12 21.80 -19.39 -10.80
N VAL A 13 22.49 -20.53 -10.91
CA VAL A 13 23.96 -20.55 -11.03
C VAL A 13 24.45 -20.41 -12.49
N GLY A 14 23.56 -20.51 -13.47
CA GLY A 14 23.85 -20.81 -14.88
C GLY A 14 24.04 -19.60 -15.80
N LEU A 15 23.74 -18.40 -15.33
CA LEU A 15 24.21 -17.14 -15.92
C LEU A 15 25.44 -16.57 -15.20
N ALA A 16 25.86 -17.17 -14.09
CA ALA A 16 27.05 -16.79 -13.33
C ALA A 16 28.35 -17.49 -13.81
N ALA A 17 28.51 -17.69 -15.13
CA ALA A 17 29.82 -17.94 -15.73
C ALA A 17 30.76 -16.70 -15.69
N ALA A 18 30.48 -15.74 -14.82
CA ALA A 18 31.33 -14.63 -14.45
C ALA A 18 31.14 -14.28 -12.96
N ILE A 19 31.49 -15.21 -12.05
CA ILE A 19 32.06 -14.78 -10.77
C ILE A 19 33.56 -14.64 -11.03
N PRO A 20 34.08 -13.47 -11.42
CA PRO A 20 35.50 -13.25 -11.31
C PRO A 20 35.89 -13.35 -9.82
N ALA A 21 37.04 -13.96 -9.58
CA ALA A 21 37.55 -14.21 -8.24
C ALA A 21 37.77 -12.87 -7.52
N LEU A 22 36.90 -12.55 -6.56
CA LEU A 22 37.09 -11.45 -5.58
C LEU A 22 38.55 -11.44 -5.08
N PRO A 23 39.34 -10.39 -5.35
CA PRO A 23 40.66 -10.24 -4.76
C PRO A 23 40.52 -9.80 -3.30
N ALA A 24 41.23 -10.47 -2.40
CA ALA A 24 41.42 -10.02 -1.03
C ALA A 24 42.01 -8.59 -1.01
N GLY A 25 41.21 -7.60 -0.58
CA GLY A 25 41.73 -6.26 -0.27
C GLY A 25 40.91 -5.04 -0.70
N ALA A 26 39.68 -5.17 -1.20
CA ALA A 26 38.75 -4.04 -1.25
C ALA A 26 38.07 -3.90 0.13
N ALA A 27 38.07 -2.69 0.70
CA ALA A 27 37.62 -2.43 2.06
C ALA A 27 36.16 -2.84 2.28
N LEU A 28 35.98 -3.94 3.02
CA LEU A 28 34.76 -4.36 3.70
C LEU A 28 34.35 -3.29 4.72
N HIS A 29 33.22 -2.62 4.50
CA HIS A 29 32.47 -1.95 5.56
C HIS A 29 30.96 -2.01 5.27
N ALA A 30 30.21 -2.48 6.28
CA ALA A 30 28.78 -2.78 6.35
C ALA A 30 28.35 -4.04 5.58
N GLY A 31 27.63 -4.93 6.28
CA GLY A 31 27.30 -6.31 5.90
C GLY A 31 26.71 -6.42 4.51
N SER A 32 27.38 -7.20 3.66
CA SER A 32 26.88 -7.55 2.34
C SER A 32 25.82 -8.64 2.46
N VAL A 33 24.56 -8.22 2.59
CA VAL A 33 23.43 -9.06 2.18
C VAL A 33 23.54 -9.25 0.67
N GLN A 34 23.91 -10.45 0.23
CA GLN A 34 23.91 -10.80 -1.20
C GLN A 34 22.49 -11.11 -1.66
N THR A 35 22.15 -10.63 -2.84
CA THR A 35 20.76 -10.48 -3.31
C THR A 35 20.22 -11.75 -3.98
N ALA A 36 18.90 -11.78 -4.23
CA ALA A 36 18.25 -12.72 -5.15
C ALA A 36 18.94 -12.75 -6.53
N ALA A 37 19.41 -11.59 -7.03
CA ALA A 37 20.17 -11.48 -8.28
C ALA A 37 21.56 -12.13 -8.21
N ASP A 38 22.29 -12.04 -7.09
CA ASP A 38 23.55 -12.77 -6.86
C ASP A 38 23.33 -14.27 -6.60
N SER A 39 22.11 -14.63 -6.20
CA SER A 39 21.63 -15.99 -5.99
C SER A 39 21.05 -16.61 -7.27
N GLY A 40 20.93 -15.82 -8.35
CA GLY A 40 20.41 -16.24 -9.64
C GLY A 40 18.89 -16.38 -9.74
N VAL A 41 18.17 -15.91 -8.75
CA VAL A 41 16.72 -15.80 -8.77
C VAL A 41 16.37 -14.56 -9.60
N ILE A 42 16.57 -14.64 -10.91
CA ILE A 42 16.09 -13.64 -11.85
C ILE A 42 14.80 -14.23 -12.42
N MET A 43 13.66 -13.60 -12.13
CA MET A 43 12.44 -13.77 -12.92
C MET A 43 12.84 -13.63 -14.39
N LYS A 44 12.61 -14.66 -15.20
CA LYS A 44 12.45 -14.36 -16.62
C LYS A 44 11.11 -13.68 -16.70
N ALA A 45 11.09 -12.37 -16.98
CA ALA A 45 9.81 -11.74 -17.22
C ALA A 45 9.19 -12.50 -18.39
N GLY A 46 7.97 -13.04 -18.24
CA GLY A 46 7.25 -13.62 -19.36
C GLY A 46 7.36 -12.67 -20.55
N ASP A 47 7.72 -13.20 -21.73
CA ASP A 47 8.01 -12.38 -22.91
C ASP A 47 6.92 -11.33 -23.06
N SER A 48 7.23 -10.08 -22.71
CA SER A 48 6.30 -8.97 -22.87
C SER A 48 5.76 -9.04 -24.30
N ALA A 49 4.43 -9.09 -24.46
CA ALA A 49 3.83 -9.18 -25.78
C ALA A 49 4.50 -8.12 -26.67
N PRO A 50 4.99 -8.47 -27.88
CA PRO A 50 5.86 -7.58 -28.65
C PRO A 50 5.14 -6.25 -28.89
N VAL A 51 5.51 -5.24 -28.12
CA VAL A 51 4.93 -3.90 -28.24
C VAL A 51 5.49 -3.31 -29.52
N THR A 52 4.68 -3.37 -30.56
CA THR A 52 4.94 -2.74 -31.88
C THR A 52 4.53 -1.27 -31.89
N GLY A 53 4.53 -0.63 -30.71
CA GLY A 53 4.21 0.78 -30.54
C GLY A 53 5.18 1.67 -31.31
N MET A 54 4.64 2.57 -32.14
CA MET A 54 5.40 3.71 -32.64
C MET A 54 5.54 4.74 -31.50
N PHE A 55 6.53 4.54 -30.63
CA PHE A 55 6.90 5.54 -29.63
C PHE A 55 7.53 6.77 -30.29
N PRO A 56 7.40 7.97 -29.71
CA PRO A 56 8.20 9.11 -30.15
C PRO A 56 9.69 8.80 -29.93
N ALA A 57 10.55 9.38 -30.77
CA ALA A 57 12.00 9.20 -30.65
C ALA A 57 12.55 9.73 -29.32
N GLN A 58 11.84 10.69 -28.70
CA GLN A 58 12.17 11.30 -27.41
C GLN A 58 10.91 11.41 -26.56
N PHE A 59 11.06 11.18 -25.26
CA PHE A 59 9.99 11.35 -24.28
C PHE A 59 10.56 11.68 -22.91
N ASP A 60 9.85 12.48 -22.14
CA ASP A 60 10.30 12.99 -20.84
C ASP A 60 9.11 13.18 -19.90
N LEU A 61 9.05 12.41 -18.81
CA LEU A 61 8.01 12.49 -17.79
C LEU A 61 8.04 13.82 -17.02
N ARG A 62 9.18 14.52 -16.99
CA ARG A 62 9.28 15.85 -16.35
C ARG A 62 8.42 16.86 -17.07
N GLU A 63 8.31 16.77 -18.40
CA GLU A 63 7.42 17.63 -19.19
C GLU A 63 5.94 17.33 -18.95
N LYS A 64 5.63 16.17 -18.35
CA LYS A 64 4.28 15.76 -17.95
C LYS A 64 3.93 16.10 -16.50
N GLY A 65 4.90 16.58 -15.72
CA GLY A 65 4.70 16.80 -14.28
C GLY A 65 4.55 15.50 -13.48
N LEU A 66 5.11 14.39 -13.97
CA LEU A 66 5.05 13.06 -13.35
C LEU A 66 6.40 12.66 -12.71
N VAL A 67 7.20 13.65 -12.31
CA VAL A 67 8.52 13.45 -11.68
C VAL A 67 8.70 14.46 -10.56
N THR A 68 9.02 13.98 -9.36
CA THR A 68 9.34 14.82 -8.20
C THR A 68 10.76 15.38 -8.26
N SER A 69 11.08 16.31 -7.36
CA SER A 69 12.43 16.88 -7.30
C SER A 69 13.49 15.82 -6.92
N VAL A 70 14.73 15.97 -7.42
CA VAL A 70 15.82 15.06 -7.08
C VAL A 70 16.22 15.20 -5.61
N LYS A 71 15.95 14.15 -4.83
CA LYS A 71 16.34 14.02 -3.42
C LYS A 71 17.81 13.58 -3.25
N ASN A 72 18.27 13.48 -1.99
CA ASN A 72 19.66 13.14 -1.66
C ASN A 72 19.76 12.09 -0.54
N GLN A 73 20.13 10.86 -0.90
CA GLN A 73 20.31 9.73 0.03
C GLN A 73 21.53 9.86 0.97
N GLY A 74 22.40 10.86 0.77
CA GLY A 74 23.60 11.05 1.58
C GLY A 74 24.56 9.85 1.54
N SER A 75 25.01 9.41 2.70
CA SER A 75 25.95 8.27 2.85
C SER A 75 25.28 6.93 3.13
N TYR A 76 23.97 6.84 2.91
CA TYR A 76 23.15 5.66 3.24
C TYR A 76 22.99 4.75 2.03
N GLY A 77 22.68 3.48 2.28
CA GLY A 77 22.52 2.42 1.26
C GLY A 77 21.13 2.35 0.66
N MET A 78 20.39 3.46 0.60
CA MET A 78 18.95 3.47 0.34
C MET A 78 18.56 3.76 -1.11
N CYS A 79 19.50 3.74 -2.06
CA CYS A 79 19.22 4.08 -3.46
C CYS A 79 18.01 3.34 -4.04
N TRP A 80 17.84 2.05 -3.70
CA TRP A 80 16.71 1.21 -4.09
C TRP A 80 15.36 1.78 -3.62
N CYS A 81 15.30 2.29 -2.39
CA CYS A 81 14.12 2.90 -1.81
C CYS A 81 13.83 4.26 -2.46
N PHE A 82 14.85 5.11 -2.62
CA PHE A 82 14.73 6.41 -3.31
C PHE A 82 14.23 6.27 -4.75
N ALA A 83 14.79 5.34 -5.53
CA ALA A 83 14.37 5.13 -6.91
C ALA A 83 12.91 4.63 -6.98
N SER A 84 12.55 3.69 -6.11
CA SER A 84 11.19 3.12 -6.05
C SER A 84 10.14 4.13 -5.61
N LEU A 85 10.41 4.88 -4.53
CA LEU A 85 9.45 5.86 -4.02
C LEU A 85 9.34 7.06 -4.96
N SER A 86 10.42 7.51 -5.60
CA SER A 86 10.33 8.55 -6.62
C SER A 86 9.51 8.09 -7.84
N ALA A 87 9.61 6.81 -8.22
CA ALA A 87 8.76 6.24 -9.27
C ALA A 87 7.29 6.18 -8.85
N LEU A 88 7.00 5.82 -7.61
CA LEU A 88 5.65 5.77 -7.04
C LEU A 88 5.04 7.17 -6.88
N GLU A 89 5.81 8.15 -6.40
CA GLU A 89 5.40 9.57 -6.34
C GLU A 89 4.94 10.09 -7.70
N GLY A 90 5.63 9.69 -8.78
CA GLY A 90 5.25 10.01 -10.15
C GLY A 90 3.79 9.67 -10.47
N THR A 91 3.30 8.55 -9.94
CA THR A 91 1.91 8.08 -10.12
C THR A 91 0.89 8.85 -9.25
N LEU A 92 1.35 9.51 -8.19
CA LEU A 92 0.54 10.26 -7.23
C LEU A 92 0.47 11.76 -7.56
N LEU A 93 1.47 12.31 -8.26
CA LEU A 93 1.58 13.73 -8.58
C LEU A 93 0.35 14.37 -9.23
N PRO A 94 -0.41 13.69 -10.12
CA PRO A 94 -1.66 14.25 -10.66
C PRO A 94 -2.70 14.61 -9.60
N GLU A 95 -2.75 13.83 -8.51
CA GLU A 95 -3.70 14.00 -7.41
C GLU A 95 -3.09 14.79 -6.24
N TYR A 96 -1.81 14.60 -5.98
CA TYR A 96 -1.07 15.17 -4.85
C TYR A 96 0.20 15.87 -5.36
N PRO A 97 0.11 17.13 -5.84
CA PRO A 97 1.25 17.84 -6.43
C PRO A 97 2.44 18.07 -5.47
N ASP A 98 2.16 18.09 -4.16
CA ASP A 98 3.15 18.29 -3.09
C ASP A 98 3.54 16.95 -2.41
N ILE A 99 3.29 15.80 -3.07
CA ILE A 99 3.62 14.50 -2.50
C ILE A 99 5.13 14.37 -2.26
N ASP A 100 5.48 13.92 -1.07
CA ASP A 100 6.85 13.62 -0.64
C ASP A 100 6.80 12.40 0.30
N LEU A 101 7.20 11.25 -0.22
CA LEU A 101 7.21 9.98 0.50
C LEU A 101 8.54 9.83 1.27
N SER A 102 8.47 9.18 2.44
CA SER A 102 9.63 8.96 3.29
C SER A 102 10.41 7.72 2.86
N GLU A 103 11.59 7.92 2.27
CA GLU A 103 12.54 6.83 2.09
C GLU A 103 13.12 6.34 3.43
N TRP A 104 13.17 7.24 4.42
CA TRP A 104 13.78 6.95 5.72
C TRP A 104 12.98 5.92 6.51
N GLY A 105 11.67 6.16 6.66
CA GLY A 105 10.74 5.22 7.27
C GLY A 105 10.65 3.93 6.47
N GLN A 106 10.45 4.04 5.15
CA GLN A 106 10.27 2.86 4.30
C GLN A 106 11.50 1.93 4.32
N ALA A 107 12.71 2.47 4.13
CA ALA A 107 13.92 1.65 4.13
C ALA A 107 14.18 1.00 5.48
N TYR A 108 13.91 1.69 6.59
CA TYR A 108 14.05 1.10 7.93
C TYR A 108 13.07 -0.05 8.13
N TYR A 109 11.78 0.17 7.83
CA TYR A 109 10.75 -0.82 8.10
C TYR A 109 10.85 -2.04 7.19
N THR A 110 11.37 -1.94 5.96
CA THR A 110 11.67 -3.11 5.14
C THR A 110 12.58 -4.11 5.87
N TYR A 111 13.52 -3.66 6.71
CA TYR A 111 14.40 -4.53 7.50
C TYR A 111 13.87 -4.85 8.90
N SER A 112 12.65 -4.45 9.25
CA SER A 112 12.13 -4.71 10.59
C SER A 112 11.75 -6.18 10.79
N ASP A 113 11.86 -6.65 12.04
CA ASP A 113 11.53 -8.01 12.43
C ASP A 113 10.09 -8.39 12.09
N VAL A 114 9.17 -7.43 12.10
CA VAL A 114 7.73 -7.63 11.81
C VAL A 114 7.49 -8.09 10.37
N PHE A 115 8.35 -7.71 9.41
CA PHE A 115 8.08 -7.94 7.99
C PHE A 115 9.05 -8.87 7.26
N GLY A 116 10.10 -9.33 7.94
CA GLY A 116 10.78 -10.54 7.47
C GLY A 116 12.25 -10.46 7.16
N PHE A 117 12.77 -9.26 6.93
CA PHE A 117 14.11 -9.09 6.35
C PHE A 117 15.12 -8.55 7.36
N SER A 118 14.86 -8.74 8.64
CA SER A 118 15.80 -8.40 9.69
C SER A 118 17.04 -9.28 9.63
N ASP A 119 18.20 -8.64 9.77
CA ASP A 119 19.46 -9.34 9.98
C ASP A 119 19.75 -9.28 11.50
N PRO A 120 19.90 -10.43 12.18
CA PRO A 120 20.22 -10.48 13.60
C PRO A 120 21.53 -9.77 13.96
N GLU A 121 22.44 -9.57 13.00
CA GLU A 121 23.68 -8.82 13.18
C GLU A 121 23.48 -7.29 13.07
N MET A 122 22.33 -6.83 12.58
CA MET A 122 21.98 -5.42 12.38
C MET A 122 21.03 -4.90 13.47
N THR A 123 21.58 -4.54 14.63
CA THR A 123 20.78 -4.08 15.77
C THR A 123 20.57 -2.57 15.82
N GLU A 124 21.32 -1.79 15.04
CA GLU A 124 21.27 -0.33 15.05
C GLU A 124 20.62 0.19 13.77
N ALA A 125 19.69 1.15 13.87
CA ALA A 125 19.00 1.74 12.72
C ALA A 125 19.96 2.30 11.66
N ARG A 126 21.11 2.81 12.08
CA ARG A 126 22.13 3.30 11.15
C ARG A 126 22.73 2.20 10.27
N ASP A 127 22.92 1.02 10.83
CA ASP A 127 23.51 -0.10 10.10
C ASP A 127 22.50 -0.64 9.10
N ILE A 128 21.24 -0.81 9.53
CA ILE A 128 20.09 -1.13 8.67
C ILE A 128 20.03 -0.21 7.43
N LEU A 129 20.04 1.11 7.66
CA LEU A 129 19.94 2.11 6.58
C LEU A 129 21.19 2.14 5.66
N LYS A 130 22.25 1.40 5.97
CA LYS A 130 23.46 1.28 5.16
C LYS A 130 23.59 -0.05 4.42
N SER A 131 22.72 -1.02 4.71
CA SER A 131 22.87 -2.40 4.25
C SER A 131 22.57 -2.63 2.77
N GLY A 132 22.00 -1.64 2.09
CA GLY A 132 21.53 -1.82 0.72
C GLY A 132 20.07 -2.28 0.71
N GLY A 133 19.65 -2.88 -0.40
CA GLY A 133 18.29 -3.39 -0.63
C GLY A 133 17.99 -3.43 -2.12
N ASN A 134 16.82 -3.95 -2.49
CA ASN A 134 16.43 -4.18 -3.89
C ASN A 134 14.90 -4.27 -4.06
N GLY A 135 14.44 -4.46 -5.31
CA GLY A 135 13.00 -4.54 -5.62
C GLY A 135 12.31 -5.76 -5.00
N TYR A 136 13.00 -6.91 -4.92
CA TYR A 136 12.44 -8.13 -4.33
C TYR A 136 12.20 -8.04 -2.83
N MET A 137 12.97 -7.20 -2.12
CA MET A 137 12.71 -6.90 -0.71
C MET A 137 11.56 -5.90 -0.54
N LEU A 138 11.42 -4.94 -1.45
CA LEU A 138 10.41 -3.90 -1.34
C LEU A 138 9.02 -4.37 -1.78
N ALA A 139 8.95 -5.20 -2.82
CA ALA A 139 7.71 -5.74 -3.38
C ALA A 139 6.79 -6.38 -2.33
N PRO A 140 7.24 -7.37 -1.51
CA PRO A 140 6.39 -7.97 -0.49
C PRO A 140 5.92 -6.98 0.58
N ILE A 141 6.70 -5.95 0.90
CA ILE A 141 6.36 -4.95 1.91
C ILE A 141 5.26 -3.99 1.39
N LEU A 142 5.49 -3.39 0.23
CA LEU A 142 4.55 -2.41 -0.32
C LEU A 142 3.24 -3.05 -0.78
N THR A 143 3.28 -4.28 -1.30
CA THR A 143 2.07 -5.02 -1.71
C THR A 143 1.27 -5.57 -0.53
N ARG A 144 1.84 -5.57 0.68
CA ARG A 144 1.15 -5.76 1.97
C ARG A 144 0.62 -4.44 2.54
N TRP A 145 0.75 -3.36 1.79
CA TRP A 145 0.38 -1.99 2.12
C TRP A 145 1.10 -1.45 3.35
N ILE A 146 2.31 -1.93 3.62
CA ILE A 146 3.17 -1.40 4.67
C ILE A 146 3.98 -0.23 4.08
N GLY A 147 3.40 0.96 4.21
CA GLY A 147 3.84 2.14 3.48
C GLY A 147 3.32 2.19 2.03
N PRO A 148 3.70 3.23 1.28
CA PRO A 148 4.62 4.28 1.69
C PRO A 148 3.98 5.30 2.65
N VAL A 149 4.80 5.92 3.49
CA VAL A 149 4.41 6.99 4.43
C VAL A 149 4.97 8.33 3.97
N LEU A 150 4.45 9.45 4.49
CA LEU A 150 4.95 10.79 4.13
C LEU A 150 6.30 11.11 4.78
N GLU A 151 7.16 11.84 4.07
CA GLU A 151 8.45 12.36 4.56
C GLU A 151 8.26 13.18 5.85
N LYS A 152 7.18 13.96 5.96
CA LYS A 152 6.86 14.71 7.18
C LYS A 152 6.65 13.84 8.42
N ALA A 153 6.19 12.60 8.25
CA ALA A 153 5.96 11.67 9.34
C ALA A 153 7.25 10.95 9.76
N TYR A 154 8.13 10.70 8.80
CA TYR A 154 9.43 10.07 9.03
C TYR A 154 10.55 10.85 8.34
N PRO A 155 10.94 12.03 8.87
CA PRO A 155 11.89 12.90 8.18
C PRO A 155 13.26 12.26 8.01
N PHE A 156 13.87 12.47 6.85
CA PHE A 156 15.17 11.96 6.50
C PHE A 156 16.25 12.40 7.50
N GLY A 157 16.98 11.42 8.02
CA GLY A 157 18.04 11.65 9.00
C GLY A 157 17.57 11.74 10.45
N ASP A 158 16.26 11.74 10.71
CA ASP A 158 15.74 11.72 12.06
C ASP A 158 15.62 10.28 12.56
N TYR A 159 16.51 9.88 13.46
CA TYR A 159 16.47 8.56 14.07
C TYR A 159 15.40 8.43 15.16
N ALA A 160 14.92 9.53 15.73
CA ALA A 160 13.99 9.51 16.86
C ALA A 160 12.56 9.09 16.45
N VAL A 161 12.21 9.26 15.18
CA VAL A 161 10.92 8.85 14.61
C VAL A 161 10.88 7.36 14.27
N LEU A 162 12.03 6.69 14.14
CA LEU A 162 12.11 5.26 13.83
C LEU A 162 11.82 4.45 15.09
N GLN A 163 10.70 3.75 15.08
CA GLN A 163 10.27 2.91 16.20
C GLN A 163 10.46 1.43 15.84
N PRO A 164 11.27 0.67 16.61
CA PRO A 164 11.31 -0.77 16.47
C PRO A 164 9.95 -1.39 16.84
N ASP A 165 9.67 -2.57 16.31
CA ASP A 165 8.49 -3.38 16.67
C ASP A 165 7.12 -2.71 16.43
N LEU A 166 7.04 -1.76 15.49
CA LEU A 166 5.76 -1.17 15.12
C LEU A 166 4.85 -2.24 14.49
N PRO A 167 3.61 -2.44 14.96
CA PRO A 167 2.70 -3.41 14.37
C PRO A 167 2.42 -3.10 12.89
N ALA A 168 2.22 -4.15 12.09
CA ALA A 168 1.93 -4.04 10.66
C ALA A 168 0.75 -3.10 10.38
N GLU A 169 -0.31 -3.25 11.18
CA GLU A 169 -1.56 -2.50 11.09
C GLU A 169 -1.33 -1.00 11.30
N THR A 170 -0.32 -0.64 12.09
CA THR A 170 0.03 0.77 12.30
C THR A 170 0.66 1.38 11.06
N LEU A 171 1.57 0.67 10.40
CA LEU A 171 2.17 1.16 9.15
C LEU A 171 1.17 1.15 8.00
N GLN A 172 0.30 0.14 7.93
CA GLN A 172 -0.80 0.10 6.98
C GLN A 172 -1.75 1.28 7.14
N ALA A 173 -2.11 1.64 8.37
CA ALA A 173 -2.94 2.81 8.65
C ALA A 173 -2.25 4.16 8.32
N LEU A 174 -0.91 4.18 8.24
CA LEU A 174 -0.14 5.37 7.88
C LEU A 174 0.14 5.46 6.37
N SER A 175 -0.17 4.42 5.60
CA SER A 175 0.08 4.37 4.16
C SER A 175 -0.72 5.46 3.45
N VAL A 176 -0.04 6.17 2.54
CA VAL A 176 -0.65 7.25 1.74
C VAL A 176 -1.48 6.67 0.58
N CYS A 177 -1.02 5.54 0.06
CA CYS A 177 -1.66 4.77 -0.99
C CYS A 177 -1.37 3.29 -0.78
N HIS A 178 -2.14 2.44 -1.45
CA HIS A 178 -1.88 1.02 -1.51
C HIS A 178 -1.16 0.70 -2.82
N VAL A 179 -0.06 -0.05 -2.78
CA VAL A 179 0.56 -0.55 -4.02
C VAL A 179 -0.29 -1.71 -4.54
N SER A 180 -0.88 -1.51 -5.72
CA SER A 180 -1.77 -2.48 -6.38
C SER A 180 -0.98 -3.47 -7.24
N ASP A 181 0.10 -3.02 -7.86
CA ASP A 181 0.91 -3.81 -8.79
C ASP A 181 2.39 -3.52 -8.61
N PHE A 182 3.22 -4.56 -8.72
CA PHE A 182 4.67 -4.47 -8.73
C PHE A 182 5.20 -5.28 -9.92
N CYS A 183 5.60 -4.57 -10.97
CA CYS A 183 5.89 -5.14 -12.28
C CYS A 183 7.39 -5.20 -12.56
N PHE A 184 7.95 -6.40 -12.64
CA PHE A 184 9.29 -6.66 -13.14
C PHE A 184 9.32 -6.70 -14.67
N LEU A 185 10.34 -6.05 -15.23
CA LEU A 185 10.62 -5.98 -16.66
C LEU A 185 11.97 -6.61 -16.93
N GLU A 186 12.10 -7.30 -18.06
CA GLU A 186 13.36 -7.85 -18.51
C GLU A 186 14.29 -6.80 -19.11
N TYR A 187 15.59 -6.99 -18.89
CA TYR A 187 16.64 -6.19 -19.52
C TYR A 187 17.93 -7.00 -19.69
N ASP A 188 18.02 -7.78 -20.76
CA ASP A 188 19.24 -8.48 -21.16
C ASP A 188 19.72 -8.00 -22.53
N THR A 189 20.79 -7.21 -22.50
CA THR A 189 21.49 -6.71 -23.71
C THR A 189 21.97 -7.80 -24.68
N LYS A 190 22.02 -9.07 -24.25
CA LYS A 190 22.42 -10.22 -25.07
C LYS A 190 21.24 -11.00 -25.64
N ALA A 191 20.01 -10.72 -25.19
CA ALA A 191 18.84 -11.43 -25.65
C ALA A 191 18.50 -11.10 -27.11
N ASP A 192 18.02 -12.10 -27.85
CA ASP A 192 17.64 -11.94 -29.26
C ASP A 192 16.49 -10.94 -29.45
N ASP A 193 15.68 -10.75 -28.40
CA ASP A 193 14.51 -9.88 -28.34
C ASP A 193 14.77 -8.58 -27.55
N PHE A 194 16.03 -8.19 -27.30
CA PHE A 194 16.38 -7.00 -26.52
C PHE A 194 15.69 -5.69 -26.99
N ALA A 195 15.36 -5.58 -28.28
CA ALA A 195 14.59 -4.46 -28.80
C ALA A 195 13.14 -4.41 -28.26
N SER A 196 12.50 -5.58 -28.08
CA SER A 196 11.18 -5.70 -27.46
C SER A 196 11.23 -5.32 -25.98
N GLN A 197 12.29 -5.70 -25.27
CA GLN A 197 12.50 -5.32 -23.86
C GLN A 197 12.64 -3.80 -23.69
N ILE A 198 13.39 -3.13 -24.57
CA ILE A 198 13.41 -1.65 -24.63
C ILE A 198 12.00 -1.08 -24.84
N ASN A 199 11.22 -1.68 -25.74
CA ASN A 199 9.86 -1.21 -26.00
C ASN A 199 8.91 -1.43 -24.81
N ALA A 200 9.07 -2.50 -24.04
CA ALA A 200 8.29 -2.73 -22.82
C ALA A 200 8.58 -1.66 -21.75
N ILE A 201 9.86 -1.30 -21.56
CA ILE A 201 10.24 -0.19 -20.66
C ILE A 201 9.70 1.14 -21.18
N LYS A 202 9.80 1.41 -22.49
CA LYS A 202 9.21 2.61 -23.08
C LYS A 202 7.70 2.66 -22.89
N GLN A 203 7.01 1.55 -23.01
CA GLN A 203 5.57 1.47 -22.78
C GLN A 203 5.24 1.89 -21.34
N ALA A 204 5.91 1.30 -20.35
CA ALA A 204 5.71 1.66 -18.95
C ALA A 204 5.93 3.17 -18.68
N VAL A 205 7.05 3.71 -19.18
CA VAL A 205 7.38 5.14 -19.05
C VAL A 205 6.38 6.02 -19.80
N TYR A 206 5.94 5.61 -21.00
CA TYR A 206 4.96 6.35 -21.79
C TYR A 206 3.59 6.39 -21.11
N ASP A 207 3.23 5.32 -20.40
CA ASP A 207 2.01 5.20 -19.61
C ASP A 207 2.07 5.96 -18.27
N GLY A 208 3.15 6.71 -18.02
CA GLY A 208 3.31 7.54 -16.83
C GLY A 208 4.07 6.88 -15.68
N ASN A 209 4.56 5.64 -15.87
CA ASN A 209 5.25 4.89 -14.81
C ASN A 209 6.77 5.01 -14.99
N ALA A 210 7.45 5.73 -14.11
CA ALA A 210 8.90 5.68 -14.07
C ALA A 210 9.38 4.26 -13.72
N VAL A 211 10.45 3.80 -14.36
CA VAL A 211 10.97 2.43 -14.19
C VAL A 211 12.26 2.47 -13.38
N THR A 212 12.30 1.81 -12.24
CA THR A 212 13.52 1.67 -11.43
C THR A 212 14.47 0.68 -12.07
N PHE A 213 15.75 1.06 -12.17
CA PHE A 213 16.88 0.23 -12.58
C PHE A 213 17.82 0.02 -11.40
N ASN A 214 18.02 -1.23 -10.98
CA ASN A 214 19.17 -1.63 -10.18
C ASN A 214 20.29 -2.07 -11.12
N TYR A 215 21.49 -1.52 -10.96
CA TYR A 215 22.60 -1.78 -11.87
C TYR A 215 23.96 -1.74 -11.18
N LEU A 216 24.94 -2.37 -11.83
CA LEU A 216 26.35 -2.30 -11.51
C LEU A 216 26.86 -0.89 -11.80
N ASN A 217 27.02 -0.10 -10.74
CA ASN A 217 27.45 1.28 -10.85
C ASN A 217 28.97 1.36 -10.79
N ARG A 218 29.56 1.81 -11.89
CA ARG A 218 31.00 2.07 -12.01
C ARG A 218 31.28 3.55 -12.13
N SER A 219 31.90 4.15 -11.11
CA SER A 219 32.19 5.61 -11.12
C SER A 219 33.06 6.06 -12.30
N SER A 220 33.85 5.14 -12.88
CA SER A 220 34.70 5.38 -14.05
C SER A 220 33.98 5.24 -15.40
N ALA A 221 32.75 4.71 -15.43
CA ALA A 221 31.90 4.61 -16.62
C ALA A 221 31.14 5.92 -16.94
N TYR A 222 31.08 6.85 -16.00
CA TYR A 222 30.55 8.19 -16.26
C TYR A 222 31.53 9.06 -17.07
N THR A 223 30.97 9.98 -17.85
CA THR A 223 31.71 11.15 -18.36
C THR A 223 32.31 11.98 -17.23
N SER A 224 33.25 12.87 -17.55
CA SER A 224 33.82 13.80 -16.57
C SER A 224 32.78 14.75 -15.96
N SER A 225 31.76 15.12 -16.74
CA SER A 225 30.62 15.95 -16.35
C SER A 225 29.55 15.19 -15.58
N LYS A 226 29.63 13.85 -15.52
CA LYS A 226 28.63 12.98 -14.90
C LYS A 226 27.23 13.05 -15.53
N ASP A 227 27.14 13.59 -16.75
CA ASP A 227 25.89 13.73 -17.52
C ASP A 227 25.56 12.52 -18.39
N ALA A 228 26.49 11.58 -18.57
CA ALA A 228 26.24 10.34 -19.31
C ALA A 228 27.02 9.15 -18.74
N PHE A 229 26.43 7.95 -18.85
CA PHE A 229 26.93 6.68 -18.33
C PHE A 229 26.79 5.57 -19.38
N TYR A 230 27.85 4.78 -19.55
CA TYR A 230 27.82 3.54 -20.29
C TYR A 230 28.84 2.56 -19.70
N ASP A 231 28.39 1.35 -19.38
CA ASP A 231 29.26 0.26 -18.95
C ASP A 231 29.15 -0.93 -19.93
N ASP A 232 30.29 -1.44 -20.37
CA ASP A 232 30.40 -2.58 -21.27
C ASP A 232 30.51 -3.93 -20.54
N GLY A 233 30.58 -3.89 -19.19
CA GLY A 233 30.69 -5.06 -18.32
C GLY A 233 32.08 -5.71 -18.32
N SER A 234 33.13 -5.01 -18.78
CA SER A 234 34.47 -5.59 -18.95
C SER A 234 35.32 -5.70 -17.68
N VAL A 235 34.89 -5.10 -16.56
CA VAL A 235 35.64 -5.05 -15.30
C VAL A 235 34.69 -5.29 -14.12
N GLU A 236 35.20 -5.86 -13.02
CA GLU A 236 34.46 -5.96 -11.76
C GLU A 236 33.90 -4.59 -11.33
N ALA A 237 32.59 -4.56 -11.07
CA ALA A 237 31.91 -3.38 -10.57
C ALA A 237 32.41 -3.01 -9.16
N ASN A 238 32.36 -1.73 -8.80
CA ASN A 238 32.74 -1.26 -7.45
C ASN A 238 31.55 -1.04 -6.51
N SER A 239 30.30 -1.08 -7.01
CA SER A 239 29.08 -0.93 -6.20
C SER A 239 27.81 -1.28 -7.00
N TYR A 240 26.73 -1.64 -6.32
CA TYR A 240 25.36 -1.59 -6.86
C TYR A 240 24.75 -0.19 -6.62
N HIS A 241 23.85 0.23 -7.50
CA HIS A 241 23.08 1.47 -7.35
C HIS A 241 21.70 1.34 -8.00
N ALA A 242 20.74 2.15 -7.56
CA ALA A 242 19.40 2.22 -8.11
C ALA A 242 19.03 3.64 -8.55
N VAL A 243 18.35 3.75 -9.69
CA VAL A 243 17.93 5.02 -10.32
C VAL A 243 16.61 4.82 -11.07
N SER A 244 15.89 5.89 -11.35
CA SER A 244 14.59 5.81 -12.04
C SER A 244 14.70 6.31 -13.48
N ILE A 245 14.23 5.54 -14.45
CA ILE A 245 14.05 5.97 -15.84
C ILE A 245 12.83 6.88 -15.88
N VAL A 246 13.05 8.12 -16.30
CA VAL A 246 12.01 9.13 -16.44
C VAL A 246 11.82 9.59 -17.89
N GLY A 247 12.50 8.97 -18.84
CA GLY A 247 12.41 9.32 -20.25
C GLY A 247 13.44 8.61 -21.11
N TRP A 248 13.48 8.97 -22.39
CA TRP A 248 14.44 8.41 -23.34
C TRP A 248 14.70 9.35 -24.53
N ASP A 249 15.79 9.07 -25.24
CA ASP A 249 16.14 9.66 -26.53
C ASP A 249 16.84 8.61 -27.41
N ASP A 250 16.15 8.15 -28.45
CA ASP A 250 16.64 7.13 -29.39
C ASP A 250 17.80 7.60 -30.25
N ASP A 251 17.90 8.92 -30.46
CA ASP A 251 18.95 9.55 -31.25
C ASP A 251 20.09 10.07 -30.38
N PHE A 252 20.07 9.81 -29.06
CA PHE A 252 21.13 10.25 -28.14
C PHE A 252 22.48 9.73 -28.65
N PRO A 253 23.43 10.62 -29.00
CA PRO A 253 24.56 10.22 -29.82
C PRO A 253 25.59 9.42 -29.02
N ALA A 254 26.01 8.27 -29.55
CA ALA A 254 27.01 7.38 -28.95
C ALA A 254 28.30 8.12 -28.53
N SER A 255 28.68 9.16 -29.27
CA SER A 255 29.85 10.01 -28.99
C SER A 255 29.76 10.84 -27.69
N ARG A 256 28.61 10.88 -27.02
CA ARG A 256 28.43 11.55 -25.72
C ARG A 256 28.88 10.69 -24.55
N PHE A 257 29.02 9.38 -24.75
CA PHE A 257 29.55 8.49 -23.73
C PHE A 257 31.08 8.49 -23.74
N LYS A 258 31.65 8.11 -22.61
CA LYS A 258 33.11 8.02 -22.44
C LYS A 258 33.71 6.92 -23.33
N ASP A 259 33.08 5.75 -23.30
CA ASP A 259 33.41 4.58 -24.11
C ASP A 259 32.30 4.40 -25.17
N ASP A 260 32.62 3.80 -26.33
CA ASP A 260 31.66 3.66 -27.44
C ASP A 260 30.65 2.52 -27.15
N PRO A 261 29.35 2.82 -26.99
CA PRO A 261 28.31 1.81 -26.81
C PRO A 261 27.99 1.02 -28.08
N GLY A 262 28.52 1.41 -29.25
CA GLY A 262 28.24 0.77 -30.53
C GLY A 262 26.85 1.08 -31.12
N ARG A 263 26.05 1.91 -30.44
CA ARG A 263 24.74 2.39 -30.90
C ARG A 263 24.37 3.74 -30.27
N ASN A 264 23.52 4.50 -30.96
CA ASN A 264 22.78 5.60 -30.33
C ASN A 264 21.66 5.06 -29.44
N GLY A 265 21.12 5.96 -28.63
CA GLY A 265 19.96 5.69 -27.79
C GLY A 265 20.30 5.64 -26.31
N ALA A 266 19.55 6.38 -25.50
CA ALA A 266 19.77 6.47 -24.06
C ALA A 266 18.48 6.67 -23.26
N TRP A 267 18.48 6.14 -22.05
CA TRP A 267 17.50 6.42 -21.01
C TRP A 267 17.87 7.72 -20.29
N LEU A 268 16.88 8.53 -19.97
CA LEU A 268 17.02 9.66 -19.06
C LEU A 268 16.80 9.16 -17.63
N MET A 269 17.84 9.24 -16.80
CA MET A 269 17.83 8.70 -15.45
C MET A 269 17.71 9.83 -14.42
N GLN A 270 16.82 9.65 -13.45
CA GLN A 270 16.76 10.40 -12.20
C GLN A 270 17.61 9.70 -11.15
N ASN A 271 18.55 10.42 -10.56
CA ASN A 271 19.40 9.93 -9.48
C ASN A 271 18.92 10.43 -8.11
N SER A 272 19.53 9.95 -7.03
CA SER A 272 19.22 10.29 -5.64
C SER A 272 20.44 10.86 -4.89
N TRP A 273 21.35 11.53 -5.62
CA TRP A 273 22.56 12.17 -5.07
C TRP A 273 22.46 13.70 -5.00
N GLY A 274 21.24 14.22 -5.05
CA GLY A 274 20.94 15.65 -5.03
C GLY A 274 21.17 16.36 -6.37
N THR A 275 20.59 17.55 -6.48
CA THR A 275 20.62 18.39 -7.69
C THR A 275 22.02 18.91 -8.05
N GLY A 276 22.99 18.88 -7.12
CA GLY A 276 24.36 19.30 -7.39
C GLY A 276 25.21 18.29 -8.16
N TRP A 277 24.68 17.08 -8.41
CA TRP A 277 25.38 16.00 -9.11
C TRP A 277 24.87 15.85 -10.55
N GLY A 278 25.75 15.49 -11.49
CA GLY A 278 25.36 15.26 -12.89
C GLY A 278 24.75 16.49 -13.55
N ASP A 279 23.69 16.30 -14.33
CA ASP A 279 22.87 17.37 -14.90
C ASP A 279 21.65 17.61 -14.01
N ASN A 280 21.82 18.41 -12.95
CA ASN A 280 20.77 18.73 -11.98
C ASN A 280 20.16 17.50 -11.28
N GLY A 281 20.97 16.47 -11.03
CA GLY A 281 20.56 15.19 -10.47
C GLY A 281 20.17 14.14 -11.51
N TYR A 282 20.23 14.48 -12.81
CA TYR A 282 19.94 13.57 -13.91
C TYR A 282 21.20 13.19 -14.70
N PHE A 283 21.11 12.10 -15.47
CA PHE A 283 22.12 11.72 -16.45
C PHE A 283 21.51 10.81 -17.52
N TRP A 284 22.22 10.66 -18.64
CA TRP A 284 21.83 9.75 -19.72
C TRP A 284 22.53 8.40 -19.60
N MET A 285 21.79 7.31 -19.57
CA MET A 285 22.33 5.95 -19.57
C MET A 285 22.15 5.30 -20.94
N SER A 286 23.23 4.84 -21.58
CA SER A 286 23.14 4.15 -22.87
C SER A 286 22.23 2.92 -22.79
N TYR A 287 21.39 2.70 -23.81
CA TYR A 287 20.66 1.43 -23.96
C TYR A 287 21.59 0.21 -24.02
N ALA A 288 22.85 0.38 -24.42
CA ALA A 288 23.80 -0.74 -24.50
C ALA A 288 24.44 -1.11 -23.15
N THR A 289 24.11 -0.38 -22.07
CA THR A 289 24.71 -0.60 -20.75
C THR A 289 24.45 -2.01 -20.25
N LYS A 290 25.53 -2.75 -19.96
CA LYS A 290 25.47 -4.07 -19.34
C LYS A 290 25.50 -3.95 -17.83
N GLY A 291 25.00 -4.97 -17.14
CA GLY A 291 25.02 -5.02 -15.68
C GLY A 291 23.82 -4.34 -15.01
N VAL A 292 22.73 -4.11 -15.74
CA VAL A 292 21.41 -3.96 -15.11
C VAL A 292 21.04 -5.34 -14.56
N VAL A 293 20.65 -5.38 -13.28
CA VAL A 293 20.31 -6.62 -12.57
C VAL A 293 18.83 -6.75 -12.29
N GLU A 294 18.12 -5.62 -12.16
CA GLU A 294 16.68 -5.59 -11.98
C GLU A 294 16.10 -4.35 -12.64
N SER A 295 14.90 -4.50 -13.21
CA SER A 295 14.08 -3.39 -13.65
C SER A 295 12.63 -3.60 -13.29
N TYR A 296 11.97 -2.58 -12.74
CA TYR A 296 10.57 -2.67 -12.34
C TYR A 296 9.87 -1.31 -12.24
N TYR A 297 8.54 -1.33 -12.25
CA TYR A 297 7.70 -0.18 -11.93
C TYR A 297 6.55 -0.58 -10.99
N LEU A 298 5.94 0.41 -10.34
CA LEU A 298 4.86 0.21 -9.37
C LEU A 298 3.60 0.92 -9.86
N LYS A 299 2.43 0.37 -9.52
CA LYS A 299 1.14 1.06 -9.61
C LYS A 299 0.53 1.20 -8.22
N GLN A 300 -0.35 2.17 -8.05
CA GLN A 300 -1.02 2.45 -6.79
C GLN A 300 -2.53 2.54 -6.95
N GLU A 301 -3.21 2.31 -5.83
CA GLU A 301 -4.63 2.58 -5.66
C GLU A 301 -4.90 3.35 -4.36
N PRO A 302 -6.04 4.07 -4.27
CA PRO A 302 -6.46 4.71 -3.04
C PRO A 302 -6.69 3.70 -1.92
N VAL A 303 -6.36 4.09 -0.68
CA VAL A 303 -6.47 3.23 0.52
C VAL A 303 -7.90 2.78 0.83
N GLN A 304 -8.91 3.42 0.26
CA GLN A 304 -10.33 3.09 0.44
C GLN A 304 -10.81 1.98 -0.52
N ARG A 305 -10.11 1.77 -1.64
CA ARG A 305 -10.51 0.78 -2.64
C ARG A 305 -10.57 -0.62 -2.04
N HIS A 306 -9.53 -0.96 -1.29
CA HIS A 306 -9.48 -2.16 -0.47
C HIS A 306 -9.01 -1.78 0.93
N ASN A 307 -9.80 -2.13 1.95
CA ASN A 307 -9.53 -1.76 3.35
C ASN A 307 -9.15 -2.96 4.22
N GLY A 308 -8.95 -4.12 3.61
CA GLY A 308 -8.40 -5.30 4.26
C GLY A 308 -7.76 -6.26 3.28
N MET A 309 -7.00 -7.20 3.81
CA MET A 309 -6.31 -8.24 3.03
C MET A 309 -6.24 -9.52 3.85
N ILE A 310 -6.47 -10.66 3.20
CA ILE A 310 -6.28 -11.99 3.79
C ILE A 310 -5.19 -12.70 2.98
N MET A 311 -4.09 -13.09 3.64
CA MET A 311 -2.89 -13.62 3.00
C MET A 311 -2.12 -14.58 3.91
N TYR A 312 -1.20 -15.35 3.31
CA TYR A 312 -0.27 -16.22 4.04
C TYR A 312 1.20 -16.01 3.67
N ASP A 313 1.49 -15.18 2.65
CA ASP A 313 2.85 -14.96 2.13
C ASP A 313 3.52 -13.72 2.74
N ASP A 314 3.87 -13.78 4.02
CA ASP A 314 4.51 -12.67 4.74
C ASP A 314 5.81 -12.17 4.09
N PHE A 315 6.59 -13.08 3.49
CA PHE A 315 7.88 -12.78 2.87
C PHE A 315 7.78 -12.56 1.35
N GLY A 316 6.60 -12.83 0.78
CA GLY A 316 6.34 -12.83 -0.64
C GLY A 316 7.30 -13.68 -1.47
N MET A 317 7.42 -13.35 -2.75
CA MET A 317 8.07 -14.21 -3.72
C MET A 317 9.58 -14.16 -3.57
N TRP A 318 10.18 -15.32 -3.33
CA TRP A 318 11.62 -15.54 -3.41
C TRP A 318 12.02 -16.58 -4.45
N THR A 319 11.06 -17.33 -4.98
CA THR A 319 11.28 -18.23 -6.10
C THR A 319 9.97 -18.46 -6.85
N SER A 320 10.10 -18.99 -8.05
CA SER A 320 9.00 -19.51 -8.85
C SER A 320 9.26 -20.96 -9.21
N PHE A 321 8.21 -21.76 -9.43
CA PHE A 321 8.38 -23.14 -9.90
C PHE A 321 7.23 -23.67 -10.76
N SER A 322 7.53 -24.75 -11.48
CA SER A 322 6.57 -25.66 -12.13
C SER A 322 7.04 -27.10 -11.90
N GLU A 323 6.18 -28.10 -12.13
CA GLU A 323 6.59 -29.49 -11.90
C GLU A 323 7.61 -29.96 -12.96
N GLU A 324 7.46 -29.49 -14.20
CA GLU A 324 8.37 -29.67 -15.32
C GLU A 324 8.64 -28.32 -16.01
N GLU A 325 9.87 -28.10 -16.49
CA GLU A 325 10.22 -26.88 -17.25
C GLU A 325 9.44 -26.73 -18.56
N THR A 326 8.81 -27.82 -19.01
CA THR A 326 7.96 -27.86 -20.19
C THR A 326 6.50 -27.53 -19.88
N ASP A 327 6.14 -27.34 -18.62
CA ASP A 327 4.77 -27.05 -18.24
C ASP A 327 4.39 -25.65 -18.73
N GLU A 328 3.31 -25.59 -19.50
CA GLU A 328 2.71 -24.36 -20.01
C GLU A 328 1.57 -23.86 -19.09
N GLN A 329 1.27 -24.62 -18.03
CA GLN A 329 0.27 -24.27 -17.03
C GLN A 329 0.55 -24.91 -15.69
N MET A 330 0.20 -24.21 -14.61
CA MET A 330 0.17 -24.72 -13.24
C MET A 330 -1.07 -24.16 -12.53
N TYR A 331 -1.50 -24.85 -11.48
CA TYR A 331 -2.55 -24.39 -10.59
C TYR A 331 -1.96 -24.15 -9.21
N CYS A 332 -2.40 -23.09 -8.56
CA CYS A 332 -2.14 -22.84 -7.15
C CYS A 332 -3.41 -22.44 -6.43
N ALA A 333 -3.42 -22.60 -5.11
CA ALA A 333 -4.56 -22.19 -4.30
C ALA A 333 -4.17 -21.90 -2.87
N ASN A 334 -4.88 -20.95 -2.26
CA ASN A 334 -4.85 -20.72 -0.82
C ASN A 334 -6.24 -20.94 -0.23
N VAL A 335 -6.33 -21.64 0.90
CA VAL A 335 -7.56 -21.91 1.65
C VAL A 335 -7.57 -21.06 2.92
N PHE A 336 -8.45 -20.07 2.94
CA PHE A 336 -8.53 -19.04 3.97
C PHE A 336 -9.70 -19.27 4.93
N THR A 337 -9.70 -18.50 6.02
CA THR A 337 -10.87 -18.30 6.89
C THR A 337 -11.06 -16.81 7.07
N ALA A 338 -12.26 -16.30 6.78
CA ALA A 338 -12.58 -14.90 7.00
C ALA A 338 -12.64 -14.60 8.50
N GLU A 339 -12.01 -13.52 8.95
CA GLU A 339 -12.04 -13.12 10.37
C GLU A 339 -13.29 -12.28 10.70
N GLU A 340 -13.80 -11.55 9.72
CA GLU A 340 -14.96 -10.68 9.81
C GLU A 340 -15.90 -10.83 8.60
N ASP A 341 -17.08 -10.22 8.69
CA ASP A 341 -18.01 -10.08 7.57
C ASP A 341 -17.43 -9.05 6.58
N THR A 342 -17.18 -9.46 5.34
CA THR A 342 -16.51 -8.60 4.33
C THR A 342 -16.80 -9.08 2.90
N TYR A 343 -16.36 -8.33 1.90
CA TYR A 343 -16.42 -8.73 0.49
C TYR A 343 -15.02 -8.92 -0.06
N ILE A 344 -14.77 -10.03 -0.76
CA ILE A 344 -13.61 -10.11 -1.66
C ILE A 344 -14.03 -9.41 -2.95
N THR A 345 -13.33 -8.33 -3.30
CA THR A 345 -13.55 -7.61 -4.56
C THR A 345 -12.49 -7.96 -5.58
N SER A 346 -11.26 -8.20 -5.12
CA SER A 346 -10.11 -8.46 -5.97
C SER A 346 -9.18 -9.50 -5.35
N VAL A 347 -8.33 -10.09 -6.19
CA VAL A 347 -7.32 -11.08 -5.80
C VAL A 347 -5.96 -10.55 -6.23
N MET A 348 -5.00 -10.52 -5.31
CA MET A 348 -3.62 -10.23 -5.66
C MET A 348 -2.87 -11.54 -5.94
N VAL A 349 -2.24 -11.63 -7.11
CA VAL A 349 -1.51 -12.81 -7.56
C VAL A 349 -0.11 -12.42 -8.00
N CYS A 350 0.89 -13.21 -7.60
CA CYS A 350 2.23 -13.10 -8.14
C CYS A 350 2.40 -14.06 -9.33
N SER A 351 2.67 -13.53 -10.52
CA SER A 351 2.52 -14.26 -11.79
C SER A 351 3.62 -15.30 -12.08
N GLY A 352 4.80 -15.18 -11.47
CA GLY A 352 5.99 -15.86 -11.97
C GLY A 352 6.20 -15.57 -13.47
N ASP A 353 6.50 -16.60 -14.25
CA ASP A 353 6.64 -16.55 -15.72
C ASP A 353 5.29 -16.65 -16.47
N ALA A 354 4.14 -16.60 -15.79
CA ALA A 354 2.83 -16.75 -16.44
C ALA A 354 2.43 -15.51 -17.26
N ASP A 355 1.78 -15.77 -18.40
CA ASP A 355 1.24 -14.75 -19.31
C ASP A 355 -0.28 -14.55 -19.10
N ASP A 356 -0.97 -15.61 -18.69
CA ASP A 356 -2.42 -15.72 -18.62
C ASP A 356 -2.85 -16.25 -17.24
N TYR A 357 -4.00 -15.78 -16.74
CA TYR A 357 -4.60 -16.26 -15.50
C TYR A 357 -6.08 -16.59 -15.65
N GLU A 358 -6.52 -17.59 -14.89
CA GLU A 358 -7.92 -17.87 -14.57
C GLU A 358 -8.03 -18.03 -13.04
N ILE A 359 -8.79 -17.15 -12.39
CA ILE A 359 -8.96 -17.11 -10.93
C ILE A 359 -10.40 -17.45 -10.59
N THR A 360 -10.59 -18.30 -9.58
CA THR A 360 -11.91 -18.67 -9.06
C THR A 360 -11.90 -18.67 -7.54
N VAL A 361 -12.92 -18.07 -6.94
CA VAL A 361 -13.18 -18.09 -5.50
C VAL A 361 -14.26 -19.14 -5.20
N TYR A 362 -13.90 -20.12 -4.37
CA TYR A 362 -14.82 -21.18 -3.92
C TYR A 362 -15.21 -21.00 -2.47
N LYS A 363 -16.47 -21.30 -2.15
CA LYS A 363 -16.98 -21.45 -0.78
C LYS A 363 -17.62 -22.82 -0.60
N ASP A 364 -18.08 -23.15 0.60
CA ASP A 364 -18.69 -24.44 0.92
C ASP A 364 -17.75 -25.65 0.67
N LEU A 365 -16.46 -25.47 0.94
CA LEU A 365 -15.40 -26.44 0.65
C LEU A 365 -15.62 -27.78 1.36
N PHE A 366 -15.50 -28.88 0.62
CA PHE A 366 -15.52 -30.22 1.19
C PHE A 366 -14.33 -30.41 2.14
N THR A 367 -14.61 -30.80 3.40
CA THR A 367 -13.63 -30.89 4.51
C THR A 367 -12.91 -29.59 4.88
N GLY A 368 -13.18 -28.46 4.20
CA GLY A 368 -12.49 -27.20 4.42
C GLY A 368 -10.99 -27.24 4.08
N ARG A 369 -10.59 -28.13 3.16
CA ARG A 369 -9.18 -28.36 2.77
C ARG A 369 -8.95 -28.64 1.28
N ILE A 370 -9.95 -29.14 0.54
CA ILE A 370 -9.78 -29.41 -0.90
C ILE A 370 -10.12 -28.12 -1.66
N PRO A 371 -9.15 -27.44 -2.30
CA PRO A 371 -9.32 -26.06 -2.75
C PRO A 371 -10.41 -25.83 -3.79
N ASP A 372 -10.71 -26.80 -4.65
CA ASP A 372 -11.65 -26.71 -5.76
C ASP A 372 -12.97 -27.48 -5.52
N SER A 373 -13.17 -28.00 -4.31
CA SER A 373 -14.29 -28.90 -4.00
C SER A 373 -15.63 -28.20 -3.71
N GLY A 374 -15.60 -26.88 -3.60
CA GLY A 374 -16.75 -26.06 -3.22
C GLY A 374 -17.62 -25.63 -4.37
N GLN A 375 -18.52 -24.68 -4.09
CA GLN A 375 -19.25 -23.95 -5.12
C GLN A 375 -18.48 -22.68 -5.50
N GLU A 376 -18.51 -22.32 -6.78
CA GLU A 376 -17.93 -21.08 -7.31
C GLU A 376 -18.81 -19.88 -6.96
N TYR A 377 -18.20 -18.82 -6.42
CA TYR A 377 -18.90 -17.58 -6.05
C TYR A 377 -18.36 -16.33 -6.75
N GLY A 378 -17.11 -16.36 -7.24
CA GLY A 378 -16.50 -15.28 -8.00
C GLY A 378 -15.40 -15.79 -8.90
N SER A 379 -15.12 -15.08 -9.98
CA SER A 379 -14.09 -15.44 -10.95
C SER A 379 -13.51 -14.21 -11.64
N ALA A 380 -12.31 -14.38 -12.19
CA ALA A 380 -11.68 -13.43 -13.11
C ALA A 380 -10.79 -14.19 -14.09
N SER A 381 -10.59 -13.65 -15.29
CA SER A 381 -9.60 -14.20 -16.24
C SER A 381 -9.02 -13.09 -17.10
N GLY A 382 -7.76 -13.26 -17.50
CA GLY A 382 -7.06 -12.22 -18.23
C GLY A 382 -5.61 -12.54 -18.51
N LYS A 383 -4.85 -11.49 -18.78
CA LYS A 383 -3.42 -11.54 -19.10
C LYS A 383 -2.64 -10.66 -18.15
N PHE A 384 -1.39 -11.03 -17.91
CA PHE A 384 -0.41 -10.16 -17.27
C PHE A 384 0.38 -9.40 -18.34
N ASP A 385 0.63 -8.11 -18.10
CA ASP A 385 1.46 -7.29 -18.98
C ASP A 385 2.97 -7.40 -18.64
N CYS A 386 3.27 -7.92 -17.45
CA CYS A 386 4.60 -7.99 -16.84
C CYS A 386 4.65 -9.18 -15.86
N ALA A 387 5.85 -9.61 -15.46
CA ALA A 387 5.99 -10.51 -14.32
C ALA A 387 5.89 -9.72 -13.00
N GLY A 388 5.33 -10.31 -11.94
CA GLY A 388 5.32 -9.71 -10.61
C GLY A 388 3.97 -9.80 -9.91
N TYR A 389 3.66 -8.83 -9.04
CA TYR A 389 2.40 -8.79 -8.29
C TYR A 389 1.35 -7.99 -9.06
N HIS A 390 0.14 -8.55 -9.16
CA HIS A 390 -0.97 -7.97 -9.89
C HIS A 390 -2.25 -8.02 -9.07
N THR A 391 -2.98 -6.90 -9.04
CA THR A 391 -4.33 -6.87 -8.47
C THR A 391 -5.37 -7.15 -9.55
N VAL A 392 -6.12 -8.23 -9.39
CA VAL A 392 -7.13 -8.69 -10.36
C VAL A 392 -8.52 -8.53 -9.77
N ASP A 393 -9.34 -7.68 -10.39
CA ASP A 393 -10.74 -7.51 -10.01
C ASP A 393 -11.57 -8.75 -10.37
N LEU A 394 -12.40 -9.20 -9.43
CA LEU A 394 -13.38 -10.24 -9.70
C LEU A 394 -14.53 -9.67 -10.54
N GLU A 395 -15.09 -10.49 -11.43
CA GLU A 395 -16.29 -10.13 -12.20
C GLU A 395 -17.46 -9.71 -11.30
N LYS A 396 -17.51 -10.27 -10.08
CA LYS A 396 -18.48 -9.94 -9.04
C LYS A 396 -17.84 -10.07 -7.65
N PRO A 397 -18.10 -9.12 -6.73
CA PRO A 397 -17.69 -9.23 -5.34
C PRO A 397 -18.28 -10.48 -4.66
N VAL A 398 -17.49 -11.10 -3.79
CA VAL A 398 -17.88 -12.31 -3.03
C VAL A 398 -18.03 -11.97 -1.56
N HIS A 399 -19.26 -12.04 -1.05
CA HIS A 399 -19.54 -11.83 0.37
C HIS A 399 -19.06 -13.03 1.21
N LEU A 400 -18.33 -12.73 2.29
CA LEU A 400 -17.85 -13.66 3.30
C LEU A 400 -18.42 -13.31 4.66
N LYS A 401 -18.76 -14.33 5.45
CA LYS A 401 -19.09 -14.15 6.87
C LYS A 401 -17.89 -14.48 7.75
N ALA A 402 -17.82 -13.86 8.92
CA ALA A 402 -16.84 -14.19 9.96
C ALA A 402 -16.83 -15.71 10.24
N GLY A 403 -15.65 -16.31 10.24
CA GLY A 403 -15.41 -17.74 10.40
C GLY A 403 -15.70 -18.61 9.16
N GLU A 404 -16.16 -18.02 8.06
CA GLU A 404 -16.41 -18.75 6.82
C GLU A 404 -15.09 -19.13 6.13
N LYS A 405 -14.97 -20.41 5.75
CA LYS A 405 -13.86 -20.90 4.93
C LYS A 405 -14.14 -20.69 3.46
N PHE A 406 -13.12 -20.23 2.75
CA PHE A 406 -13.14 -20.07 1.31
C PHE A 406 -11.76 -20.41 0.75
N SER A 407 -11.67 -20.59 -0.56
CA SER A 407 -10.39 -20.73 -1.25
C SER A 407 -10.35 -19.83 -2.47
N ILE A 408 -9.13 -19.42 -2.82
CA ILE A 408 -8.83 -18.82 -4.10
C ILE A 408 -8.01 -19.85 -4.85
N VAL A 409 -8.47 -20.21 -6.05
CA VAL A 409 -7.76 -21.10 -6.98
C VAL A 409 -7.36 -20.26 -8.18
N ALA A 410 -6.07 -20.28 -8.52
CA ALA A 410 -5.55 -19.63 -9.72
C ALA A 410 -4.92 -20.69 -10.63
N LYS A 411 -5.33 -20.69 -11.89
CA LYS A 411 -4.62 -21.36 -12.98
C LYS A 411 -3.77 -20.31 -13.68
N LEU A 412 -2.47 -20.54 -13.68
CA LEU A 412 -1.47 -19.68 -14.30
C LEU A 412 -0.91 -20.41 -15.52
N SER A 413 -0.90 -19.77 -16.68
CA SER A 413 -0.46 -20.39 -17.93
C SER A 413 0.32 -19.42 -18.81
N GLY A 414 1.08 -19.97 -19.75
CA GLY A 414 1.89 -19.19 -20.66
C GLY A 414 2.86 -20.08 -21.44
N LYS A 415 4.01 -19.52 -21.79
CA LYS A 415 5.12 -20.31 -22.34
C LYS A 415 5.68 -21.27 -21.29
N PRO A 416 6.35 -22.36 -21.71
CA PRO A 416 7.05 -23.23 -20.78
C PRO A 416 7.95 -22.46 -19.82
N GLY A 417 7.68 -22.54 -18.52
CA GLY A 417 8.31 -21.68 -17.52
C GLY A 417 7.91 -22.02 -16.10
N GLN A 418 8.37 -21.20 -15.16
CA GLN A 418 8.09 -21.32 -13.72
C GLN A 418 6.91 -20.41 -13.35
N HIS A 419 5.72 -20.99 -13.24
CA HIS A 419 4.51 -20.19 -13.11
C HIS A 419 4.09 -19.91 -11.65
N LEU A 420 4.55 -20.72 -10.67
CA LEU A 420 4.09 -20.59 -9.28
C LEU A 420 5.09 -19.83 -8.43
N ALA A 421 4.81 -18.54 -8.18
CA ALA A 421 5.55 -17.71 -7.25
C ALA A 421 5.24 -18.07 -5.79
N CYS A 422 6.28 -18.29 -4.99
CA CYS A 422 6.15 -18.63 -3.58
C CYS A 422 7.28 -18.07 -2.72
N GLU A 423 7.05 -18.07 -1.42
CA GLU A 423 8.10 -17.86 -0.44
C GLU A 423 9.13 -18.99 -0.51
N ALA A 424 10.38 -18.68 -0.21
CA ALA A 424 11.42 -19.69 -0.13
C ALA A 424 12.60 -19.23 0.72
N TYR A 425 13.21 -20.21 1.39
CA TYR A 425 14.56 -20.10 1.91
C TYR A 425 15.49 -20.89 1.01
N MET A 426 16.53 -20.23 0.50
CA MET A 426 17.55 -20.88 -0.33
C MET A 426 18.94 -20.56 0.17
N LYS A 427 19.83 -21.54 0.11
CA LYS A 427 21.24 -21.41 0.48
C LYS A 427 22.12 -22.19 -0.49
N ILE A 428 23.11 -21.52 -1.07
CA ILE A 428 24.11 -22.11 -1.95
C ILE A 428 25.48 -21.95 -1.30
N THR A 429 26.22 -23.05 -1.16
CA THR A 429 27.59 -23.07 -0.65
C THR A 429 28.52 -23.52 -1.76
N ALA A 430 29.48 -22.66 -2.14
CA ALA A 430 30.50 -22.93 -3.13
C ALA A 430 31.87 -23.14 -2.47
N GLU A 431 32.43 -24.34 -2.60
CA GLU A 431 33.77 -24.70 -2.14
C GLU A 431 34.76 -24.60 -3.31
N GLN A 432 35.69 -23.66 -3.20
CA GLN A 432 36.70 -23.34 -4.19
C GLN A 432 37.90 -24.30 -4.08
N PRO A 433 38.69 -24.48 -5.16
CA PRO A 433 39.87 -25.37 -5.16
C PRO A 433 40.95 -25.01 -4.13
N ASN A 434 41.01 -23.73 -3.73
CA ASN A 434 41.92 -23.21 -2.72
C ASN A 434 41.44 -23.50 -1.27
N GLY A 435 40.27 -24.14 -1.10
CA GLY A 435 39.64 -24.42 0.19
C GLY A 435 38.78 -23.27 0.74
N GLU A 436 38.63 -22.17 0.01
CA GLU A 436 37.73 -21.07 0.35
C GLU A 436 36.27 -21.51 0.17
N VAL A 437 35.40 -21.18 1.12
CA VAL A 437 33.97 -21.48 1.07
C VAL A 437 33.20 -20.17 0.99
N LYS A 438 32.39 -20.02 -0.06
CA LYS A 438 31.46 -18.90 -0.25
C LYS A 438 30.03 -19.40 0.00
N VAL A 439 29.23 -18.60 0.69
CA VAL A 439 27.83 -18.93 1.02
C VAL A 439 26.96 -17.77 0.58
N ASN A 440 25.92 -18.09 -0.19
CA ASN A 440 24.88 -17.15 -0.61
C ASN A 440 23.55 -17.70 -0.12
N GLU A 441 22.73 -16.87 0.52
CA GLU A 441 21.41 -17.28 1.00
C GLU A 441 20.38 -16.16 0.92
N THR A 442 19.10 -16.53 0.91
CA THR A 442 17.99 -15.58 0.96
C THR A 442 17.94 -14.87 2.31
N MET A 443 17.35 -13.67 2.32
CA MET A 443 17.14 -12.90 3.56
C MET A 443 16.13 -13.55 4.51
N VAL A 444 15.16 -14.28 3.95
CA VAL A 444 14.23 -15.08 4.75
C VAL A 444 14.99 -16.27 5.32
N THR A 445 14.97 -16.45 6.63
CA THR A 445 15.57 -17.62 7.28
C THR A 445 14.64 -18.82 7.20
N GLU A 446 15.19 -20.03 7.24
CA GLU A 446 14.38 -21.26 7.26
C GLU A 446 13.42 -21.31 8.45
N GLU A 447 13.87 -20.88 9.63
CA GLU A 447 13.06 -20.88 10.85
C GLU A 447 11.81 -20.04 10.67
N ARG A 448 11.97 -18.81 10.20
CA ARG A 448 10.88 -17.87 9.94
C ARG A 448 9.94 -18.35 8.85
N LEU A 449 10.49 -18.93 7.78
CA LEU A 449 9.68 -19.56 6.75
C LEU A 449 8.81 -20.65 7.38
N LEU A 450 9.39 -21.59 8.12
CA LEU A 450 8.64 -22.69 8.76
C LEU A 450 7.61 -22.23 9.79
N GLU A 451 7.81 -21.10 10.46
CA GLU A 451 6.83 -20.48 11.35
C GLU A 451 5.58 -19.98 10.61
N SER A 452 5.73 -19.55 9.35
CA SER A 452 4.62 -19.07 8.50
C SER A 452 3.83 -20.20 7.81
N LEU A 453 4.39 -21.42 7.69
CA LEU A 453 3.70 -22.54 7.03
C LEU A 453 2.80 -23.32 8.00
N THR A 454 1.50 -23.39 7.70
CA THR A 454 0.56 -24.27 8.40
C THR A 454 -0.08 -25.30 7.45
N PRO A 455 -0.31 -26.56 7.89
CA PRO A 455 -0.95 -27.57 7.06
C PRO A 455 -2.33 -27.13 6.56
N GLY A 456 -2.52 -27.23 5.25
CA GLY A 456 -3.76 -26.98 4.55
C GLY A 456 -4.08 -25.52 4.26
N GLN A 457 -3.06 -24.67 4.22
CA GLN A 457 -3.17 -23.27 3.80
C GLN A 457 -2.93 -23.12 2.30
N SER A 458 -1.77 -23.57 1.82
CA SER A 458 -1.28 -23.29 0.47
C SER A 458 -1.08 -24.57 -0.32
N TYR A 459 -1.52 -24.58 -1.58
CA TYR A 459 -1.53 -25.76 -2.43
C TYR A 459 -1.07 -25.47 -3.85
N TYR A 460 -0.57 -26.50 -4.52
CA TYR A 460 -0.35 -26.50 -5.97
C TYR A 460 -0.89 -27.77 -6.65
N SER A 461 -1.07 -27.70 -7.96
CA SER A 461 -1.47 -28.83 -8.81
C SER A 461 -1.01 -28.63 -10.25
N THR A 462 -0.72 -29.72 -10.96
CA THR A 462 -0.43 -29.70 -12.41
C THR A 462 -1.67 -29.90 -13.27
N ASP A 463 -2.70 -30.55 -12.74
CA ASP A 463 -3.90 -30.95 -13.47
C ASP A 463 -5.19 -30.30 -12.95
N GLY A 464 -5.11 -29.53 -11.87
CA GLY A 464 -6.25 -28.90 -11.21
C GLY A 464 -7.20 -29.90 -10.53
N ASN A 465 -6.81 -31.18 -10.40
CA ASN A 465 -7.61 -32.24 -9.79
C ASN A 465 -6.91 -32.87 -8.58
N ARG A 466 -5.57 -32.93 -8.60
CA ARG A 466 -4.75 -33.45 -7.51
C ARG A 466 -3.93 -32.34 -6.88
N TRP A 467 -4.32 -31.99 -5.66
CA TRP A 467 -3.67 -30.94 -4.89
C TRP A 467 -2.56 -31.48 -3.98
N HIS A 468 -1.46 -30.74 -3.95
CA HIS A 468 -0.29 -30.96 -3.12
C HIS A 468 -0.18 -29.80 -2.13
N ASP A 469 -0.04 -30.12 -0.84
CA ASP A 469 0.07 -29.13 0.23
C ASP A 469 1.53 -28.65 0.33
N MET A 470 1.75 -27.33 0.26
CA MET A 470 3.10 -26.75 0.35
C MET A 470 3.80 -27.10 1.66
N TYR A 471 3.04 -27.35 2.73
CA TYR A 471 3.58 -27.80 4.02
C TYR A 471 4.33 -29.14 3.92
N ASP A 472 3.79 -30.06 3.12
CA ASP A 472 4.30 -31.43 2.98
C ASP A 472 5.49 -31.52 2.01
N GLU A 473 5.84 -30.44 1.31
CA GLU A 473 6.97 -30.43 0.37
C GLU A 473 8.29 -30.73 1.09
N GLU A 474 9.16 -31.50 0.45
CA GLU A 474 10.46 -31.85 1.03
C GLU A 474 11.50 -30.76 0.77
N THR A 475 12.41 -30.58 1.72
CA THR A 475 13.61 -29.77 1.51
C THR A 475 14.47 -30.36 0.38
N ILE A 476 14.89 -29.51 -0.54
CA ILE A 476 15.83 -29.86 -1.61
C ILE A 476 17.25 -29.68 -1.09
N ASN A 477 18.07 -30.71 -1.24
CA ASN A 477 19.49 -30.66 -0.88
C ASN A 477 20.30 -31.43 -1.92
N GLU A 478 21.05 -30.70 -2.74
CA GLU A 478 21.78 -31.25 -3.88
C GLU A 478 23.26 -30.83 -3.84
N THR A 479 24.13 -31.65 -4.44
CA THR A 479 25.55 -31.35 -4.56
C THR A 479 26.00 -31.60 -6.00
N TYR A 480 26.67 -30.62 -6.59
CA TYR A 480 27.16 -30.69 -7.97
C TYR A 480 28.50 -29.96 -8.12
N THR A 481 29.11 -30.07 -9.30
CA THR A 481 30.42 -29.48 -9.57
C THR A 481 30.40 -28.79 -10.92
N THR A 482 30.95 -27.57 -10.98
CA THR A 482 31.14 -26.83 -12.23
C THR A 482 32.61 -26.39 -12.31
N GLY A 483 33.34 -26.93 -13.27
CA GLY A 483 34.80 -26.81 -13.31
C GLY A 483 35.43 -27.50 -12.10
N ASP A 484 36.24 -26.77 -11.34
CA ASP A 484 36.89 -27.25 -10.12
C ASP A 484 36.16 -26.81 -8.83
N ILE A 485 34.99 -26.15 -8.95
CA ILE A 485 34.21 -25.63 -7.81
C ILE A 485 33.09 -26.62 -7.46
N SER A 486 33.00 -27.00 -6.19
CA SER A 486 31.93 -27.86 -5.66
C SER A 486 30.83 -27.01 -5.04
N TYR A 487 29.58 -27.23 -5.45
CA TYR A 487 28.40 -26.51 -4.95
C TYR A 487 27.52 -27.44 -4.12
N LYS A 488 26.98 -26.92 -3.02
CA LYS A 488 25.89 -27.51 -2.25
C LYS A 488 24.72 -26.54 -2.25
N SER A 489 23.57 -26.97 -2.72
CA SER A 489 22.37 -26.15 -2.77
C SER A 489 21.30 -26.70 -1.84
N TYR A 490 20.67 -25.80 -1.11
CA TYR A 490 19.58 -26.04 -0.18
C TYR A 490 18.40 -25.16 -0.57
N ALA A 491 17.20 -25.71 -0.62
CA ALA A 491 15.99 -24.93 -0.82
C ALA A 491 14.81 -25.52 -0.04
N ARG A 492 14.04 -24.64 0.60
CA ARG A 492 12.76 -24.92 1.25
C ARG A 492 11.73 -23.92 0.73
N VAL A 493 10.61 -24.39 0.20
CA VAL A 493 9.50 -23.55 -0.29
C VAL A 493 8.47 -23.30 0.82
N GLY A 494 7.73 -22.19 0.69
CA GLY A 494 6.69 -21.76 1.62
C GLY A 494 5.36 -21.45 0.95
N ASN A 495 4.62 -20.48 1.49
CA ASN A 495 3.27 -20.20 1.00
C ASN A 495 3.28 -19.64 -0.43
N ILE A 496 2.21 -19.91 -1.17
CA ILE A 496 2.01 -19.33 -2.49
C ILE A 496 1.64 -17.85 -2.32
N CYS A 497 2.21 -17.01 -3.18
CA CYS A 497 1.93 -15.57 -3.23
C CYS A 497 0.56 -15.29 -3.88
N LEU A 498 -0.50 -15.50 -3.11
CA LEU A 498 -1.89 -15.33 -3.52
C LEU A 498 -2.70 -14.77 -2.34
N ARG A 499 -3.37 -13.63 -2.54
CA ARG A 499 -4.04 -12.86 -1.48
C ARG A 499 -5.46 -12.49 -1.86
N ALA A 500 -6.36 -12.45 -0.89
CA ALA A 500 -7.70 -11.89 -1.04
C ALA A 500 -7.66 -10.41 -0.64
N LEU A 501 -8.07 -9.50 -1.52
CA LEU A 501 -8.25 -8.09 -1.19
C LEU A 501 -9.71 -7.86 -0.83
N THR A 502 -9.94 -7.27 0.34
CA THR A 502 -11.28 -7.18 0.91
C THR A 502 -11.77 -5.75 1.07
N GLN A 503 -13.09 -5.60 1.03
CA GLN A 503 -13.78 -4.35 1.24
C GLN A 503 -14.97 -4.55 2.18
N GLN A 504 -15.02 -3.74 3.24
CA GLN A 504 -16.18 -3.68 4.13
C GLN A 504 -17.41 -3.09 3.44
N ALA A 505 -18.58 -3.66 3.74
CA ALA A 505 -19.86 -3.20 3.23
C ALA A 505 -20.07 -1.70 3.50
N GLY A 506 -20.62 -0.97 2.53
CA GLY A 506 -20.93 0.44 2.68
C GLY A 506 -19.73 1.40 2.58
N THR A 507 -18.52 0.88 2.32
CA THR A 507 -17.36 1.74 1.99
C THR A 507 -17.52 2.26 0.57
N VAL A 508 -17.64 3.58 0.41
CA VAL A 508 -17.71 4.21 -0.91
C VAL A 508 -16.30 4.47 -1.43
N VAL A 509 -15.98 3.91 -2.59
CA VAL A 509 -14.77 4.22 -3.35
C VAL A 509 -15.10 5.34 -4.32
N VAL A 510 -14.23 6.34 -4.37
CA VAL A 510 -14.32 7.45 -5.31
C VAL A 510 -13.14 7.35 -6.26
N SER A 511 -13.40 7.32 -7.57
CA SER A 511 -12.32 7.43 -8.55
C SER A 511 -11.64 8.80 -8.43
N ASN A 512 -10.31 8.87 -8.53
CA ASN A 512 -9.56 10.13 -8.48
C ASN A 512 -9.84 10.94 -7.19
N TYR A 513 -9.62 10.31 -6.04
CA TYR A 513 -9.90 10.92 -4.74
C TYR A 513 -8.99 12.13 -4.50
N SER A 514 -9.59 13.32 -4.36
CA SER A 514 -8.89 14.53 -3.94
C SER A 514 -9.79 15.36 -3.02
N SER A 515 -9.17 16.09 -2.09
CA SER A 515 -9.85 17.10 -1.26
C SER A 515 -10.48 18.23 -2.09
N SER A 516 -9.94 18.47 -3.29
CA SER A 516 -10.47 19.38 -4.30
C SER A 516 -10.29 18.74 -5.68
N ILE A 517 -11.39 18.32 -6.29
CA ILE A 517 -11.41 17.67 -7.61
C ILE A 517 -11.40 18.77 -8.69
N PRO A 518 -10.39 18.82 -9.58
CA PRO A 518 -10.31 19.83 -10.62
C PRO A 518 -11.47 19.75 -11.63
N ALA A 519 -11.79 20.89 -12.24
CA ALA A 519 -12.66 20.94 -13.40
C ALA A 519 -12.16 20.02 -14.54
N GLY A 520 -13.07 19.25 -15.12
CA GLY A 520 -12.80 18.29 -16.19
C GLY A 520 -12.52 16.86 -15.72
N THR A 521 -12.42 16.62 -14.40
CA THR A 521 -12.24 15.29 -13.85
C THR A 521 -13.55 14.50 -13.90
N GLU A 522 -13.50 13.29 -14.47
CA GLU A 522 -14.57 12.31 -14.39
C GLU A 522 -14.52 11.58 -13.04
N ILE A 523 -15.68 11.48 -12.39
CA ILE A 523 -15.88 10.83 -11.11
C ILE A 523 -16.83 9.65 -11.27
N ALA A 524 -16.35 8.48 -10.91
CA ALA A 524 -17.08 7.26 -10.68
C ALA A 524 -17.10 6.94 -9.19
N LEU A 525 -18.24 6.45 -8.70
CA LEU A 525 -18.44 6.03 -7.33
C LEU A 525 -18.78 4.54 -7.32
N GLU A 526 -18.19 3.80 -6.39
CA GLU A 526 -18.41 2.36 -6.23
C GLU A 526 -18.68 2.03 -4.77
N VAL A 527 -19.55 1.06 -4.53
CA VAL A 527 -19.84 0.56 -3.19
C VAL A 527 -20.22 -0.91 -3.26
N VAL A 528 -19.77 -1.69 -2.28
CA VAL A 528 -20.24 -3.06 -2.09
C VAL A 528 -21.23 -3.15 -0.93
N GLY A 529 -22.22 -4.02 -1.08
CA GLY A 529 -23.22 -4.31 -0.07
C GLY A 529 -24.36 -3.28 0.06
N ALA A 530 -24.26 -2.09 -0.52
CA ALA A 530 -25.30 -1.07 -0.44
C ALA A 530 -26.28 -1.05 -1.64
N ASP A 531 -27.49 -0.53 -1.43
CA ASP A 531 -28.53 -0.44 -2.46
C ASP A 531 -28.28 0.74 -3.42
N ALA A 532 -27.70 1.83 -2.91
CA ALA A 532 -27.35 3.02 -3.69
C ALA A 532 -26.22 3.82 -3.04
N ILE A 533 -25.71 4.81 -3.79
CA ILE A 533 -24.79 5.83 -3.29
C ILE A 533 -25.49 7.18 -3.42
N GLU A 534 -25.55 7.95 -2.34
CA GLU A 534 -25.94 9.35 -2.35
C GLU A 534 -24.69 10.23 -2.33
N TYR A 535 -24.64 11.27 -3.15
CA TYR A 535 -23.50 12.19 -3.18
C TYR A 535 -23.92 13.65 -3.25
N THR A 536 -23.03 14.54 -2.80
CA THR A 536 -23.16 16.00 -2.89
C THR A 536 -21.92 16.59 -3.54
N ILE A 537 -22.10 17.71 -4.24
CA ILE A 537 -21.02 18.52 -4.80
C ILE A 537 -20.99 19.86 -4.05
N ASN A 538 -19.85 20.25 -3.49
CA ASN A 538 -19.66 21.50 -2.73
C ASN A 538 -20.68 21.71 -1.60
N TYR A 539 -21.10 20.60 -0.95
CA TYR A 539 -22.15 20.60 0.08
C TYR A 539 -23.50 21.16 -0.38
N GLY A 540 -23.77 21.09 -1.68
CA GLY A 540 -25.03 21.49 -2.30
C GLY A 540 -26.12 20.43 -2.17
N GLU A 541 -26.96 20.34 -3.20
CA GLU A 541 -28.04 19.34 -3.28
C GLU A 541 -27.47 17.92 -3.32
N SER A 542 -28.21 16.99 -2.73
CA SER A 542 -27.91 15.56 -2.77
C SER A 542 -28.45 14.91 -4.03
N PHE A 543 -27.67 13.99 -4.59
CA PHE A 543 -28.00 13.23 -5.78
C PHE A 543 -27.81 11.74 -5.52
N ILE A 544 -28.65 10.89 -6.09
CA ILE A 544 -28.41 9.45 -6.14
C ILE A 544 -27.51 9.15 -7.34
N TYR A 545 -26.40 8.48 -7.10
CA TYR A 545 -25.44 8.09 -8.12
C TYR A 545 -26.05 7.01 -9.02
N THR A 546 -26.02 7.26 -10.33
CA THR A 546 -26.52 6.32 -11.35
C THR A 546 -25.49 5.99 -12.42
N GLU A 547 -24.59 6.93 -12.72
CA GLU A 547 -23.53 6.81 -13.71
C GLU A 547 -22.40 7.82 -13.42
N PRO A 548 -21.18 7.59 -13.94
CA PRO A 548 -20.08 8.54 -13.80
C PRO A 548 -20.44 9.94 -14.28
N PHE A 549 -19.87 10.97 -13.64
CA PHE A 549 -20.14 12.37 -13.95
C PHE A 549 -18.86 13.20 -13.97
N VAL A 550 -18.85 14.29 -14.76
CA VAL A 550 -17.69 15.17 -14.89
C VAL A 550 -17.86 16.41 -14.02
N ILE A 551 -16.85 16.74 -13.23
CA ILE A 551 -16.79 17.97 -12.46
C ILE A 551 -16.58 19.15 -13.41
N THR A 552 -17.44 20.17 -13.34
CA THR A 552 -17.43 21.29 -14.30
C THR A 552 -16.65 22.52 -13.81
N GLU A 553 -16.41 22.59 -12.50
CA GLU A 553 -15.63 23.59 -11.78
C GLU A 553 -15.00 22.92 -10.57
N ASP A 554 -13.87 23.41 -10.07
CA ASP A 554 -13.17 22.79 -8.93
C ASP A 554 -14.15 22.57 -7.76
N ALA A 555 -14.23 21.33 -7.27
CA ALA A 555 -15.28 20.94 -6.34
C ALA A 555 -14.86 19.86 -5.34
N THR A 556 -15.56 19.81 -4.20
CA THR A 556 -15.51 18.70 -3.26
C THR A 556 -16.70 17.79 -3.48
N VAL A 557 -16.46 16.49 -3.64
CA VAL A 557 -17.51 15.46 -3.67
C VAL A 557 -17.57 14.75 -2.32
N ARG A 558 -18.75 14.62 -1.75
CA ARG A 558 -19.02 13.68 -0.63
C ARG A 558 -19.97 12.62 -1.11
N ALA A 559 -19.75 11.37 -0.73
CA ALA A 559 -20.60 10.26 -1.10
C ALA A 559 -20.84 9.33 0.10
N TYR A 560 -22.03 8.76 0.15
CA TYR A 560 -22.54 7.92 1.23
C TYR A 560 -23.22 6.69 0.65
N ALA A 561 -22.92 5.54 1.22
CA ALA A 561 -23.64 4.31 0.92
C ALA A 561 -24.98 4.30 1.65
N CYS A 562 -26.07 4.01 0.94
CA CYS A 562 -27.41 3.98 1.52
C CYS A 562 -28.17 2.70 1.18
N MET A 563 -29.01 2.29 2.12
CA MET A 563 -30.10 1.34 1.94
C MET A 563 -31.34 2.12 1.51
N LEU A 564 -32.03 1.60 0.49
CA LEU A 564 -33.22 2.25 -0.06
C LEU A 564 -34.48 1.63 0.55
N GLU A 565 -35.40 2.45 1.04
CA GLU A 565 -36.76 2.02 1.35
C GLU A 565 -37.76 2.57 0.35
N THR A 566 -38.92 1.89 0.27
CA THR A 566 -40.05 2.34 -0.53
C THR A 566 -41.19 2.71 0.41
N ASN A 567 -41.66 3.96 0.34
CA ASN A 567 -42.77 4.41 1.18
C ASN A 567 -44.09 3.79 0.71
N ALA A 568 -45.16 4.02 1.48
CA ALA A 568 -46.49 3.50 1.18
C ALA A 568 -47.06 3.99 -0.17
N ASP A 569 -46.56 5.10 -0.70
CA ASP A 569 -46.96 5.69 -1.99
C ASP A 569 -46.10 5.17 -3.18
N GLY A 570 -45.12 4.30 -2.91
CA GLY A 570 -44.25 3.70 -3.93
C GLY A 570 -43.03 4.54 -4.30
N GLU A 571 -42.76 5.62 -3.58
CA GLU A 571 -41.54 6.42 -3.78
C GLU A 571 -40.35 5.76 -3.06
N VAL A 572 -39.22 5.68 -3.75
CA VAL A 572 -37.97 5.12 -3.24
C VAL A 572 -37.13 6.25 -2.66
N PHE A 573 -36.64 6.11 -1.44
CA PHE A 573 -35.82 7.11 -0.75
C PHE A 573 -34.73 6.44 0.10
N PRO A 574 -33.59 7.11 0.36
CA PRO A 574 -32.59 6.63 1.32
C PRO A 574 -33.18 6.59 2.73
N ASP A 575 -33.15 5.43 3.39
CA ASP A 575 -33.68 5.27 4.75
C ASP A 575 -32.58 5.12 5.80
N LYS A 576 -31.56 4.32 5.48
CA LYS A 576 -30.40 4.09 6.35
C LYS A 576 -29.14 4.24 5.56
N TYR A 577 -28.25 5.08 6.03
CA TYR A 577 -26.88 5.05 5.56
C TYR A 577 -26.20 3.85 6.20
N TYR A 578 -25.32 3.19 5.45
CA TYR A 578 -24.34 2.36 6.14
C TYR A 578 -23.65 3.26 7.14
N ASP A 579 -23.49 2.79 8.38
CA ASP A 579 -22.43 3.31 9.23
C ASP A 579 -21.18 3.05 8.40
N VAL A 580 -20.77 4.09 7.68
CA VAL A 580 -19.53 4.09 6.96
C VAL A 580 -18.54 3.60 8.00
N CYS A 581 -17.60 2.73 7.63
CA CYS A 581 -16.37 2.64 8.40
C CYS A 581 -15.57 3.95 8.22
N THR A 582 -16.21 5.10 8.41
CA THR A 582 -15.63 6.23 9.09
C THR A 582 -16.03 6.06 10.53
N GLN A 583 -15.07 6.13 11.43
CA GLN A 583 -15.37 6.68 12.73
C GLN A 583 -16.05 8.05 12.51
N HIS A 584 -17.38 8.07 12.54
CA HIS A 584 -18.14 9.31 12.64
C HIS A 584 -18.00 9.78 14.07
N TYR A 585 -17.19 10.81 14.29
CA TYR A 585 -17.44 11.75 15.36
C TYR A 585 -17.88 13.06 14.71
N SER A 586 -19.18 13.31 14.70
CA SER A 586 -19.72 14.61 14.36
C SER A 586 -19.46 15.57 15.52
N ILE A 587 -18.64 16.61 15.30
CA ILE A 587 -18.60 17.77 16.19
C ILE A 587 -19.84 18.61 15.87
N GLN A 588 -20.89 18.52 16.68
CA GLN A 588 -22.06 19.40 16.48
C GLN A 588 -21.90 20.78 17.12
N LYS A 589 -20.99 20.98 18.10
CA LYS A 589 -20.66 22.31 18.65
C LYS A 589 -19.21 22.40 19.14
N ALA A 590 -18.47 23.42 18.68
CA ALA A 590 -17.22 23.86 19.30
C ALA A 590 -17.47 25.20 20.01
N LYS A 591 -16.92 25.38 21.22
CA LYS A 591 -16.94 26.67 21.92
C LYS A 591 -15.64 27.41 21.63
N ILE A 592 -15.69 28.41 20.76
CA ILE A 592 -14.56 29.29 20.47
C ILE A 592 -14.61 30.44 21.48
N SER A 593 -13.78 30.40 22.52
CA SER A 593 -13.59 31.56 23.39
C SER A 593 -12.31 32.28 23.00
N SER A 594 -12.41 33.27 22.12
CA SER A 594 -11.36 34.28 22.00
C SER A 594 -11.31 35.06 23.31
N MET A 595 -10.42 34.68 24.23
CA MET A 595 -10.17 35.47 25.43
C MET A 595 -9.32 36.69 25.06
N LEU A 596 -9.97 37.72 24.50
CA LEU A 596 -9.58 39.12 24.66
C LEU A 596 -10.86 39.96 24.63
N GLU A 597 -11.36 40.24 25.83
CA GLU A 597 -12.29 41.32 26.15
C GLU A 597 -13.58 41.40 25.31
N THR A 598 -14.54 40.50 25.51
CA THR A 598 -15.96 40.84 25.71
C THR A 598 -16.73 39.57 26.05
N GLY A 599 -17.41 39.57 27.19
CA GLY A 599 -18.07 38.39 27.77
C GLY A 599 -19.34 37.93 27.05
N SER A 600 -19.24 37.58 25.77
CA SER A 600 -20.28 36.86 25.02
C SER A 600 -19.63 35.65 24.35
N GLY A 601 -19.77 34.48 24.96
CA GLY A 601 -19.43 33.23 24.30
C GLY A 601 -20.48 32.94 23.23
N GLU A 602 -20.18 33.30 21.98
CA GLU A 602 -20.95 32.82 20.83
C GLU A 602 -20.41 31.46 20.38
N TYR A 603 -21.32 30.60 19.94
CA TYR A 603 -21.00 29.32 19.32
C TYR A 603 -20.79 29.58 17.83
N LEU A 604 -19.65 29.17 17.27
CA LEU A 604 -19.40 29.21 15.83
C LEU A 604 -19.66 27.82 15.26
N GLU A 605 -20.49 27.74 14.22
CA GLU A 605 -20.70 26.52 13.44
C GLU A 605 -19.57 26.34 12.43
N PHE A 606 -19.17 25.09 12.19
CA PHE A 606 -17.99 24.71 11.39
C PHE A 606 -17.98 25.27 9.95
N GLY A 607 -19.14 25.69 9.42
CA GLY A 607 -19.28 26.30 8.10
C GLY A 607 -18.87 27.78 8.00
N GLN A 608 -18.40 28.41 9.07
CA GLN A 608 -18.03 29.83 9.09
C GLN A 608 -16.51 30.10 9.16
N LEU A 609 -15.68 29.06 9.02
CA LEU A 609 -14.22 29.16 9.06
C LEU A 609 -13.62 29.11 7.66
N ASP A 610 -13.00 30.21 7.19
CA ASP A 610 -11.82 30.16 6.29
C ASP A 610 -11.06 31.51 6.32
N PRO A 611 -9.71 31.52 6.29
CA PRO A 611 -8.94 31.26 5.06
C PRO A 611 -7.86 30.18 5.18
N HIS A 612 -7.74 29.50 6.32
CA HIS A 612 -6.66 28.55 6.61
C HIS A 612 -7.26 27.27 7.19
N THR A 613 -7.37 26.26 6.35
CA THR A 613 -8.11 25.02 6.65
C THR A 613 -7.32 24.13 7.63
N TYR A 614 -7.99 23.45 8.57
CA TYR A 614 -7.39 22.51 9.53
C TYR A 614 -8.20 21.20 9.51
N THR A 615 -7.53 20.05 9.52
CA THR A 615 -8.18 18.74 9.59
C THR A 615 -7.85 18.07 10.92
N ALA A 616 -8.86 17.58 11.64
CA ALA A 616 -8.67 16.77 12.84
C ALA A 616 -9.22 15.35 12.62
N VAL A 617 -8.44 14.31 12.90
CA VAL A 617 -8.83 12.90 12.85
C VAL A 617 -8.73 12.32 14.26
N TRP A 618 -9.72 11.55 14.72
CA TRP A 618 -9.68 10.98 16.07
C TRP A 618 -9.94 9.49 16.05
N THR A 619 -9.09 8.73 16.77
CA THR A 619 -9.34 7.32 17.14
C THR A 619 -9.43 7.22 18.65
N LYS A 620 -10.01 6.13 19.19
CA LYS A 620 -10.39 5.92 20.61
C LYS A 620 -9.38 6.32 21.72
N SER A 621 -8.15 6.69 21.38
CA SER A 621 -7.11 7.17 22.31
C SER A 621 -6.19 8.29 21.78
N THR A 622 -6.35 8.80 20.55
CA THR A 622 -5.44 9.82 19.97
C THR A 622 -6.16 10.84 19.08
N ALA A 623 -5.72 12.10 19.12
CA ALA A 623 -6.22 13.19 18.28
C ALA A 623 -5.14 13.63 17.28
N ASP A 624 -5.38 13.44 15.98
CA ASP A 624 -4.47 13.88 14.93
C ASP A 624 -4.90 15.28 14.46
N PHE A 625 -3.99 16.26 14.52
CA PHE A 625 -4.25 17.62 14.03
C PHE A 625 -3.33 17.94 12.86
N MET A 626 -3.91 18.24 11.70
CA MET A 626 -3.20 18.60 10.48
C MET A 626 -3.53 20.03 10.06
N PRO A 627 -2.69 21.02 10.42
CA PRO A 627 -2.80 22.34 9.81
C PRO A 627 -2.43 22.26 8.33
N ILE A 628 -3.26 22.84 7.45
CA ILE A 628 -2.99 22.96 6.01
C ILE A 628 -2.15 24.23 5.74
N THR A 629 -1.67 24.91 6.79
CA THR A 629 -0.80 26.08 6.71
C THR A 629 0.44 25.96 7.61
N THR A 630 1.47 26.76 7.32
CA THR A 630 2.82 26.75 7.94
C THR A 630 2.89 27.26 9.39
N GLY A 631 1.77 27.30 10.13
CA GLY A 631 1.72 27.79 11.51
C GLY A 631 2.33 26.82 12.52
N GLN A 632 2.87 27.34 13.63
CA GLN A 632 3.29 26.53 14.79
C GLN A 632 2.11 26.34 15.76
N ILE A 633 1.88 25.11 16.18
CA ILE A 633 0.87 24.75 17.18
C ILE A 633 1.59 24.36 18.48
N THR A 634 1.15 24.90 19.61
CA THR A 634 1.61 24.46 20.94
C THR A 634 0.47 23.86 21.74
N CYS A 635 0.72 22.70 22.34
CA CYS A 635 -0.19 22.00 23.23
C CYS A 635 0.56 21.66 24.53
N ASP A 636 0.08 22.14 25.68
CA ASP A 636 0.69 21.90 27.00
C ASP A 636 2.22 22.09 27.05
N ALA A 637 2.71 23.16 26.39
CA ALA A 637 4.12 23.53 26.25
C ALA A 637 4.99 22.66 25.30
N ALA A 638 4.41 21.73 24.55
CA ALA A 638 5.07 21.05 23.44
C ALA A 638 4.74 21.74 22.10
N GLU A 639 5.76 21.99 21.27
CA GLU A 639 5.65 22.61 19.95
C GLU A 639 5.51 21.55 18.85
N PHE A 640 4.54 21.73 17.95
CA PHE A 640 4.25 20.84 16.84
C PHE A 640 4.11 21.66 15.55
N SER A 641 4.82 21.24 14.50
CA SER A 641 4.60 21.69 13.13
C SER A 641 4.02 20.52 12.35
N SER A 642 2.72 20.57 12.07
CA SER A 642 1.91 19.50 11.45
C SER A 642 2.23 18.08 11.98
N GLY A 643 1.63 17.70 13.10
CA GLY A 643 1.91 16.43 13.76
C GLY A 643 0.76 15.91 14.60
N ARG A 644 0.77 14.58 14.77
CA ARG A 644 -0.16 13.75 15.55
C ARG A 644 -0.03 14.04 17.06
N ILE A 645 -1.15 14.32 17.75
CA ILE A 645 -1.19 14.55 19.21
C ILE A 645 -1.69 13.26 19.89
N THR A 646 -0.78 12.52 20.52
CA THR A 646 -1.03 11.16 21.03
C THR A 646 -1.58 11.07 22.45
N GLN A 647 -2.01 12.17 23.07
CA GLN A 647 -2.49 12.10 24.46
C GLN A 647 -3.78 12.89 24.69
N ALA A 648 -4.86 12.16 24.98
CA ALA A 648 -6.02 12.68 25.70
C ALA A 648 -6.34 11.72 26.85
N ASP A 649 -5.77 11.97 28.03
CA ASP A 649 -6.30 11.37 29.25
C ASP A 649 -7.69 11.97 29.47
N ASN A 650 -8.69 11.11 29.32
CA ASN A 650 -10.11 11.42 29.23
C ASN A 650 -10.67 12.01 30.55
N THR A 651 -10.35 13.27 30.85
CA THR A 651 -10.79 13.95 32.08
C THR A 651 -11.29 15.36 31.84
N ARG A 652 -12.57 15.51 31.43
CA ARG A 652 -13.50 16.66 31.63
C ARG A 652 -12.99 18.12 31.50
N GLY A 653 -11.78 18.39 31.07
CA GLY A 653 -11.18 19.71 30.87
C GLY A 653 -10.62 19.76 29.46
N GLY A 654 -11.13 20.69 28.65
CA GLY A 654 -10.83 20.77 27.22
C GLY A 654 -9.34 20.87 26.87
N LEU A 655 -9.03 20.61 25.60
CA LEU A 655 -7.70 20.72 25.01
C LEU A 655 -7.41 22.19 24.64
N GLU A 656 -6.31 22.75 25.15
CA GLU A 656 -5.87 24.12 24.82
C GLU A 656 -4.80 24.08 23.71
N LEU A 657 -5.10 24.71 22.57
CA LEU A 657 -4.21 24.81 21.41
C LEU A 657 -3.85 26.27 21.17
N HIS A 658 -2.56 26.58 21.25
CA HIS A 658 -2.01 27.90 20.94
C HIS A 658 -1.43 27.89 19.53
N VAL A 659 -1.94 28.74 18.64
CA VAL A 659 -1.45 28.85 17.26
C VAL A 659 -0.77 30.20 17.05
N SER A 660 0.44 30.17 16.50
CA SER A 660 1.23 31.36 16.18
C SER A 660 1.98 31.19 14.85
N GLY A 661 2.20 32.28 14.08
CA GLY A 661 2.90 32.23 12.80
C GLY A 661 2.86 33.54 12.00
N GLU A 662 3.69 33.65 10.97
CA GLU A 662 3.78 34.86 10.14
C GLU A 662 2.47 35.04 9.33
N GLY A 663 1.66 36.05 9.70
CA GLY A 663 0.33 36.28 9.13
C GLY A 663 -0.84 35.69 9.92
N LEU A 664 -0.57 34.99 11.03
CA LEU A 664 -1.57 34.49 11.98
C LEU A 664 -1.63 35.40 13.22
N GLU A 665 -2.82 35.75 13.70
CA GLU A 665 -2.97 36.36 15.02
C GLU A 665 -2.74 35.30 16.11
N ASP A 666 -2.00 35.62 17.19
CA ASP A 666 -1.79 34.74 18.34
C ASP A 666 -3.15 34.36 18.94
N THR A 667 -3.62 33.15 18.62
CA THR A 667 -5.00 32.73 18.92
C THR A 667 -4.97 31.46 19.77
N LEU A 668 -5.67 31.51 20.91
CA LEU A 668 -5.90 30.38 21.79
C LEU A 668 -7.24 29.72 21.44
N TYR A 669 -7.17 28.44 21.08
CA TYR A 669 -8.34 27.58 20.88
C TYR A 669 -8.50 26.67 22.09
N VAL A 670 -9.72 26.57 22.63
CA VAL A 670 -10.04 25.63 23.72
C VAL A 670 -11.13 24.68 23.23
N ILE A 671 -10.77 23.42 23.01
CA ILE A 671 -11.65 22.39 22.46
C ILE A 671 -12.22 21.57 23.62
N TYR A 672 -13.53 21.63 23.81
CA TYR A 672 -14.23 20.79 24.78
C TYR A 672 -14.79 19.55 24.09
N PHE A 673 -14.53 18.38 24.68
CA PHE A 673 -15.12 17.12 24.23
C PHE A 673 -16.39 16.84 25.06
N THR A 674 -17.55 16.82 24.40
CA THR A 674 -18.81 16.37 24.99
C THR A 674 -19.43 15.35 24.02
N GLU A 675 -19.57 14.10 24.44
CA GLU A 675 -20.43 13.15 23.74
C GLU A 675 -21.88 13.56 24.04
N ASP A 676 -22.62 14.03 23.05
CA ASP A 676 -24.04 14.34 23.18
C ASP A 676 -24.84 13.20 22.54
N TYR A 677 -25.58 12.43 23.34
CA TYR A 677 -26.51 11.41 22.86
C TYR A 677 -27.95 11.97 22.83
N MET A 678 -28.70 11.72 21.75
CA MET A 678 -30.17 11.82 21.82
C MET A 678 -30.67 10.89 22.94
N GLY A 679 -31.65 11.32 23.73
CA GLY A 679 -32.13 10.56 24.89
C GLY A 679 -31.38 10.77 26.20
N ASP A 680 -30.20 11.40 26.23
CA ASP A 680 -29.47 11.77 27.46
C ASP A 680 -29.99 13.12 27.97
N VAL A 681 -31.05 13.05 28.78
CA VAL A 681 -31.82 14.21 29.22
C VAL A 681 -31.14 14.89 30.39
N ASP A 682 -30.42 14.14 31.25
CA ASP A 682 -29.70 14.71 32.39
C ASP A 682 -28.24 15.10 32.11
N LEU A 683 -27.76 14.85 30.88
CA LEU A 683 -26.47 15.27 30.33
C LEU A 683 -25.28 14.61 31.04
N ASP A 684 -25.47 13.41 31.57
CA ASP A 684 -24.43 12.68 32.29
C ASP A 684 -23.49 11.89 31.38
N GLY A 685 -23.82 11.83 30.08
CA GLY A 685 -23.08 11.13 29.04
C GLY A 685 -23.56 9.71 28.80
N ALA A 686 -24.69 9.29 29.38
CA ALA A 686 -25.23 7.94 29.22
C ALA A 686 -26.76 7.94 29.06
N VAL A 687 -27.25 7.46 27.91
CA VAL A 687 -28.70 7.22 27.70
C VAL A 687 -29.14 6.02 28.54
N ASN A 688 -29.89 6.26 29.61
CA ASN A 688 -30.27 5.21 30.55
C ASN A 688 -31.68 5.38 31.14
N ALA A 689 -32.05 4.50 32.07
CA ALA A 689 -33.40 4.51 32.66
C ALA A 689 -33.70 5.77 33.49
N SER A 690 -32.66 6.47 33.99
CA SER A 690 -32.76 7.77 34.65
C SER A 690 -33.37 8.81 33.71
N ASP A 691 -32.89 8.88 32.47
CA ASP A 691 -33.37 9.85 31.48
C ASP A 691 -34.84 9.65 31.13
N ALA A 692 -35.22 8.40 30.87
CA ALA A 692 -36.61 8.04 30.61
C ALA A 692 -37.52 8.38 31.80
N ALA A 693 -37.06 8.13 33.03
CA ALA A 693 -37.79 8.49 34.23
C ALA A 693 -37.91 10.01 34.37
N GLN A 694 -36.88 10.75 33.99
CA GLN A 694 -36.84 12.20 34.07
C GLN A 694 -37.85 12.85 33.11
N VAL A 695 -37.97 12.34 31.88
CA VAL A 695 -39.02 12.75 30.92
C VAL A 695 -40.42 12.55 31.51
N LEU A 696 -40.69 11.38 32.10
CA LEU A 696 -41.98 11.06 32.70
C LEU A 696 -42.29 11.93 33.94
N ILE A 697 -41.28 12.25 34.75
CA ILE A 697 -41.42 13.13 35.92
C ILE A 697 -41.81 14.54 35.47
N TYR A 698 -41.20 15.07 34.41
CA TYR A 698 -41.56 16.39 33.90
C TYR A 698 -42.97 16.42 33.31
N ALA A 699 -43.36 15.40 32.54
CA ALA A 699 -44.72 15.30 32.00
C ALA A 699 -45.77 15.29 33.13
N ALA A 700 -45.52 14.50 34.18
CA ALA A 700 -46.39 14.42 35.35
C ALA A 700 -46.42 15.75 36.15
N ALA A 701 -45.29 16.43 36.31
CA ALA A 701 -45.20 17.70 37.02
C ALA A 701 -45.89 18.86 36.26
N ALA A 702 -45.85 18.83 34.92
CA ALA A 702 -46.58 19.76 34.07
C ALA A 702 -48.09 19.48 34.01
N GLY A 703 -48.54 18.31 34.49
CA GLY A 703 -49.93 17.86 34.44
C GLY A 703 -50.42 17.63 33.01
N ALA A 704 -49.50 17.27 32.10
CA ALA A 704 -49.76 17.15 30.67
C ALA A 704 -49.31 15.78 30.16
N ASP A 705 -50.06 15.23 29.19
CA ASP A 705 -49.73 13.95 28.55
C ASP A 705 -48.57 14.08 27.53
N GLN A 706 -48.21 15.32 27.18
CA GLN A 706 -47.10 15.70 26.29
C GLN A 706 -46.41 16.96 26.83
N LEU A 707 -45.10 17.05 26.65
CA LEU A 707 -44.28 18.19 27.02
C LEU A 707 -44.07 19.12 25.83
N THR A 708 -44.24 20.42 26.08
CA THR A 708 -44.01 21.50 25.12
C THR A 708 -42.78 22.33 25.52
N PRO A 709 -42.21 23.13 24.60
CA PRO A 709 -41.08 24.02 24.91
C PRO A 709 -41.34 24.99 26.08
N GLU A 710 -42.61 25.31 26.35
CA GLU A 710 -43.04 26.22 27.42
C GLU A 710 -43.12 25.53 28.79
N THR A 711 -43.21 24.21 28.82
CA THR A 711 -43.34 23.38 30.03
C THR A 711 -42.04 22.66 30.42
N MET A 712 -41.07 22.58 29.51
CA MET A 712 -39.74 22.02 29.79
C MET A 712 -38.82 23.03 30.48
N PRO A 713 -37.85 22.58 31.29
CA PRO A 713 -36.88 23.46 31.94
C PRO A 713 -35.92 24.16 30.96
N ASN A 714 -35.69 23.58 29.79
CA ASN A 714 -34.66 23.96 28.82
C ASN A 714 -35.07 23.51 27.40
N ALA A 715 -34.85 24.36 26.38
CA ALA A 715 -35.10 24.04 24.97
C ALA A 715 -34.22 22.88 24.44
N ALA A 716 -32.96 22.77 24.88
CA ALA A 716 -32.09 21.66 24.49
C ALA A 716 -32.55 20.31 25.06
N TRP A 717 -33.36 20.32 26.12
CA TRP A 717 -33.95 19.09 26.67
C TRP A 717 -35.13 18.62 25.84
N MET A 718 -35.84 19.51 25.14
CA MET A 718 -36.89 19.11 24.20
C MET A 718 -36.30 18.27 23.07
N GLU A 719 -35.19 18.71 22.48
CA GLU A 719 -34.53 17.98 21.38
C GLU A 719 -33.99 16.62 21.83
N ARG A 720 -33.46 16.52 23.06
CA ARG A 720 -32.92 15.26 23.59
C ARG A 720 -33.99 14.30 24.06
N ALA A 721 -35.09 14.82 24.59
CA ALA A 721 -36.20 13.99 25.06
C ALA A 721 -37.15 13.56 23.93
N ASP A 722 -37.08 14.17 22.75
CA ASP A 722 -37.87 13.82 21.55
C ASP A 722 -37.20 12.68 20.78
N TRP A 723 -37.18 11.50 21.40
CA TRP A 723 -36.46 10.32 20.92
C TRP A 723 -36.87 9.91 19.50
N ASN A 724 -38.15 10.02 19.16
CA ASN A 724 -38.67 9.64 17.84
C ASN A 724 -38.71 10.81 16.83
N GLY A 725 -38.24 11.99 17.21
CA GLY A 725 -38.18 13.18 16.35
C GLY A 725 -39.55 13.76 15.96
N SER A 726 -40.62 13.42 16.68
CA SER A 726 -41.99 13.85 16.39
C SER A 726 -42.30 15.29 16.81
N ARG A 727 -41.39 15.91 17.57
CA ARG A 727 -41.52 17.22 18.25
C ARG A 727 -42.54 17.26 19.38
N ASP A 728 -43.08 16.10 19.75
CA ASP A 728 -44.05 15.91 20.82
C ASP A 728 -43.47 14.98 21.91
N VAL A 729 -42.75 15.53 22.90
CA VAL A 729 -42.10 14.71 23.94
C VAL A 729 -43.15 14.06 24.85
N ASN A 730 -43.23 12.74 24.85
CA ASN A 730 -44.26 11.99 25.56
C ASN A 730 -43.77 10.61 26.07
N ALA A 731 -44.70 9.79 26.58
CA ALA A 731 -44.39 8.48 27.14
C ALA A 731 -43.79 7.50 26.11
N SER A 732 -44.04 7.70 24.81
CA SER A 732 -43.42 6.93 23.73
C SER A 732 -41.93 7.22 23.61
N ASP A 733 -41.50 8.46 23.86
CA ASP A 733 -40.08 8.83 23.80
C ASP A 733 -39.33 8.28 25.00
N ALA A 734 -39.93 8.35 26.19
CA ALA A 734 -39.40 7.68 27.38
C ALA A 734 -39.27 6.16 27.16
N ALA A 735 -40.21 5.54 26.44
CA ALA A 735 -40.12 4.13 26.10
C ALA A 735 -39.01 3.83 25.08
N GLY A 736 -38.82 4.71 24.09
CA GLY A 736 -37.73 4.60 23.11
C GLY A 736 -36.34 4.69 23.76
N ILE A 737 -36.15 5.63 24.68
CA ILE A 737 -34.94 5.77 25.50
C ILE A 737 -34.64 4.48 26.28
N LEU A 738 -35.66 3.83 26.85
CA LEU A 738 -35.50 2.56 27.57
C LEU A 738 -35.16 1.38 26.66
N ILE A 739 -35.71 1.35 25.44
CA ILE A 739 -35.40 0.31 24.45
C ILE A 739 -33.93 0.43 24.04
N GLU A 740 -33.48 1.65 23.73
CA GLU A 740 -32.07 1.92 23.41
C GLU A 740 -31.14 1.51 24.56
N ALA A 741 -31.47 1.90 25.80
CA ALA A 741 -30.67 1.53 26.97
C ALA A 741 -30.57 0.00 27.15
N ALA A 742 -31.64 -0.73 26.82
CA ALA A 742 -31.66 -2.19 26.85
C ALA A 742 -30.83 -2.82 25.72
N GLU A 743 -30.85 -2.26 24.52
CA GLU A 743 -30.06 -2.72 23.37
C GLU A 743 -28.56 -2.47 23.56
N ARG A 744 -28.19 -1.36 24.23
CA ARG A 744 -26.80 -1.06 24.60
C ARG A 744 -26.27 -1.89 25.78
N GLY A 745 -27.09 -2.77 26.35
CA GLY A 745 -26.69 -3.65 27.47
C GLY A 745 -26.51 -2.92 28.81
N VAL A 746 -26.97 -1.66 28.91
CA VAL A 746 -26.88 -0.83 30.12
C VAL A 746 -28.17 -0.99 30.93
N ALA A 747 -28.44 -2.22 31.37
CA ALA A 747 -29.58 -2.51 32.24
C ALA A 747 -29.10 -2.77 33.68
N SER A 748 -28.99 -1.69 34.46
CA SER A 748 -29.30 -1.72 35.90
C SER A 748 -29.80 -0.37 36.39
#